data_AF-A0A855FN24-F1
#
_entry.id   AF-A0A855FN24-F1
#
_cell.length_a   1.000
_cell.length_b   1.000
_cell.length_c   1.000
_cell.angle_alpha   90.00
_cell.angle_beta   90.00
_cell.angle_gamma   90.00
#
_symmetry.space_group_name_H-M   'P 1'
#
loop_
_entity.id
_entity.type
_entity.pdbx_description
1 polymer ?
#
loop_
_entity_poly.entity_id
_entity_poly.type
_entity_poly.pdbx_seq_one_letter_code
_entity_poly.pdbx_strand_id
1 'polypeptide(L)'
;MPLISIRLSLHFYPSPQQLQSINQEIIKLSLQQQELLQQPRTHNSYRQRCEITNKIKQHNFTLTYAKPLAIGGILSGSICFFTGVITLFLIQRLGRKAGKSGKQLRTNFAIASHIIRAILLILPISLFLSFSCSLFILTDGLILTKLAIGLIAVAGLCLSIWEIYNKKNITGGASVNGVLITSETNPRLYQLVKQIVQKLELNVMPDNIVFCIGHGFKVSNQTIYLYPHETSLTENTLYLTGNTLYLDSTYINYLTLAELSSIIAHELSHIASNDPSLPKDFYRQIDRLTETITSFSRSRLFYPAYLLSKHFYCSFNRAIRQWNRSREYRADSKALKIIPKEYLALALSKIRLLQVPINQALDNYYYNAHTTHLPLDYVTHYVAHSEIPSLRKLLKKQPSVYDTHPTLAQRLSSVKYRELNRLCGLLTSISPTSLLTDLFSHELNTLQADYQNNIQKIAETNINYLKTHINNRQQTITIKQGGIFRLLLRSLLASLFILITYAFLIANEKHDSEWLITVIILSIVSIFCLRRCYKMYQRIGSQLLAITPQGLVLPCFEKAIPWEQIIHYQINEIMYKKLNLYLNPAFNPGKFKPSSAKIKYNRQYNHIQITAYEIKGKINLPDCAPLISDYIITATARVELQLFTQNKE
;
A
#
# COMPACT_ATOMS: atom_id res chain seq x y z
N MET A 1 -4.03 12.35 18.97
CA MET A 1 -3.11 13.49 18.76
C MET A 1 -3.80 14.83 18.97
N PRO A 2 -4.83 15.26 18.21
CA PRO A 2 -5.48 16.56 18.44
C PRO A 2 -6.11 16.68 19.83
N LEU A 3 -6.80 15.64 20.32
CA LEU A 3 -7.33 15.59 21.69
C LEU A 3 -6.24 15.65 22.77
N ILE A 4 -5.05 15.11 22.50
CA ILE A 4 -3.92 15.18 23.43
C ILE A 4 -3.40 16.62 23.46
N SER A 5 -3.23 17.26 22.30
CA SER A 5 -2.83 18.66 22.19
C SER A 5 -3.82 19.61 22.89
N ILE A 6 -5.12 19.43 22.66
CA ILE A 6 -6.18 20.19 23.36
C ILE A 6 -6.06 19.99 24.87
N ARG A 7 -5.90 18.74 25.32
CA ARG A 7 -5.79 18.41 26.76
C ARG A 7 -4.51 18.99 27.38
N LEU A 8 -3.38 18.98 26.66
CA LEU A 8 -2.14 19.59 27.11
C LEU A 8 -2.29 21.12 27.19
N SER A 9 -2.89 21.75 26.17
CA SER A 9 -3.16 23.20 26.18
C SER A 9 -4.07 23.62 27.33
N LEU A 10 -5.06 22.78 27.69
CA LEU A 10 -5.92 23.00 28.86
C LEU A 10 -5.18 22.76 30.18
N HIS A 11 -4.33 21.74 30.25
CA HIS A 11 -3.65 21.35 31.49
C HIS A 11 -2.49 22.30 31.86
N PHE A 12 -1.79 22.84 30.87
CA PHE A 12 -0.65 23.74 31.09
C PHE A 12 -1.04 25.21 31.21
N TYR A 13 -2.32 25.56 31.07
CA TYR A 13 -2.76 26.91 31.32
C TYR A 13 -2.84 27.18 32.83
N PRO A 14 -2.05 28.13 33.38
CA PRO A 14 -2.06 28.40 34.82
C PRO A 14 -3.41 29.00 35.25
N SER A 15 -3.89 28.54 36.41
CA SER A 15 -5.10 29.06 37.02
C SER A 15 -4.97 30.56 37.38
N PRO A 16 -6.09 31.29 37.56
CA PRO A 16 -6.04 32.70 37.95
C PRO A 16 -5.20 32.97 39.20
N GLN A 17 -5.23 32.07 40.19
CA GLN A 17 -4.42 32.15 41.41
C GLN A 17 -2.93 31.96 41.14
N GLN A 18 -2.57 31.02 40.25
CA GLN A 18 -1.17 30.81 39.84
C GLN A 18 -0.61 32.01 39.06
N LEU A 19 -1.41 32.63 38.19
CA LEU A 19 -1.01 33.86 37.48
C LEU A 19 -0.74 35.02 38.44
N GLN A 20 -1.55 35.15 39.49
CA GLN A 20 -1.36 36.17 40.52
C GLN A 20 -0.08 35.92 41.34
N SER A 21 0.19 34.67 41.70
CA SER A 21 1.44 34.25 42.36
C SER A 21 2.67 34.55 41.49
N ILE A 22 2.63 34.22 40.20
CA ILE A 22 3.72 34.47 39.25
C ILE A 22 3.99 35.99 39.14
N ASN A 23 2.95 36.81 39.11
CA ASN A 23 3.08 38.26 39.05
C ASN A 23 3.76 38.83 40.32
N GLN A 24 3.39 38.32 41.50
CA GLN A 24 4.06 38.67 42.77
C GLN A 24 5.53 38.22 42.80
N GLU A 25 5.82 37.04 42.24
CA GLU A 25 7.18 36.49 42.17
C GLU A 25 8.09 37.30 41.23
N ILE A 26 7.55 37.82 40.12
CA ILE A 26 8.27 38.77 39.24
C ILE A 26 8.68 40.03 40.00
N ILE A 27 7.75 40.63 40.76
CA ILE A 27 8.04 41.84 41.54
C ILE A 27 9.18 41.56 42.53
N LYS A 28 9.13 40.44 43.24
CA LYS A 28 10.17 40.04 44.21
C LYS A 28 11.53 39.79 43.54
N LEU A 29 11.56 39.08 42.41
CA LEU A 29 12.78 38.81 41.66
C LEU A 29 13.37 40.07 41.03
N SER A 30 12.53 41.03 40.64
CA SER A 30 12.97 42.31 40.05
C SER A 30 13.64 43.20 41.10
N LEU A 31 13.09 43.24 42.32
CA LEU A 31 13.73 43.90 43.48
C LEU A 31 15.07 43.25 43.82
N GLN A 32 15.12 41.92 43.86
CA GLN A 32 16.36 41.16 44.12
C GLN A 32 17.42 41.39 43.02
N GLN A 33 17.01 41.55 41.76
CA GLN A 33 17.90 41.92 40.66
C GLN A 33 18.49 43.33 40.85
N GLN A 34 17.69 44.27 41.37
CA GLN A 34 18.08 45.65 41.62
C GLN A 34 19.08 45.78 42.77
N GLU A 35 18.89 45.01 43.85
CA GLU A 35 19.86 44.88 44.95
C GLU A 35 21.19 44.29 44.46
N LEU A 36 21.12 43.22 43.66
CA LEU A 36 22.33 42.60 43.12
C LEU A 36 23.10 43.54 42.20
N LEU A 37 22.45 44.48 41.50
CA LEU A 37 23.10 45.50 40.65
C LEU A 37 24.00 46.45 41.45
N GLN A 38 23.70 46.69 42.72
CA GLN A 38 24.45 47.57 43.62
C GLN A 38 25.69 46.89 44.24
N GLN A 39 25.83 45.56 44.12
CA GLN A 39 26.97 44.79 44.64
C GLN A 39 28.15 44.72 43.63
N PRO A 40 29.40 44.61 44.10
CA PRO A 40 30.60 44.52 43.26
C PRO A 40 30.59 43.27 42.36
N ARG A 41 31.03 43.41 41.10
CA ARG A 41 30.99 42.35 40.08
C ARG A 41 31.96 41.21 40.42
N THR A 42 31.44 40.17 41.05
CA THR A 42 32.09 38.85 41.21
C THR A 42 31.48 37.83 40.25
N HIS A 43 32.23 36.76 39.92
CA HIS A 43 31.71 35.67 39.07
C HIS A 43 30.40 35.06 39.60
N ASN A 44 30.26 34.97 40.93
CA ASN A 44 29.05 34.47 41.58
C ASN A 44 27.86 35.44 41.42
N SER A 45 28.09 36.74 41.61
CA SER A 45 27.05 37.76 41.41
C SER A 45 26.56 37.82 39.95
N TYR A 46 27.44 37.58 38.97
CA TYR A 46 27.07 37.52 37.55
C TYR A 46 26.17 36.31 37.26
N ARG A 47 26.53 35.13 37.78
CA ARG A 47 25.73 33.91 37.62
C ARG A 47 24.33 34.06 38.23
N GLN A 48 24.24 34.58 39.45
CA GLN A 48 22.94 34.85 40.11
C GLN A 48 22.09 35.87 39.34
N ARG A 49 22.69 36.94 38.83
CA ARG A 49 21.99 37.91 37.97
C ARG A 49 21.44 37.25 36.70
N CYS A 50 22.21 36.37 36.06
CA CYS A 50 21.75 35.62 34.89
C CYS A 50 20.57 34.68 35.23
N GLU A 51 20.63 33.95 36.35
CA GLU A 51 19.55 33.07 36.80
C GLU A 51 18.26 33.83 37.10
N ILE A 52 18.34 34.96 37.80
CA ILE A 52 17.18 35.82 38.09
C ILE A 52 16.60 36.43 36.81
N THR A 53 17.47 36.93 35.92
CA THR A 53 17.04 37.47 34.62
C THR A 53 16.30 36.42 33.79
N ASN A 54 16.78 35.17 33.81
CA ASN A 54 16.13 34.07 33.10
C ASN A 54 14.78 33.71 33.72
N LYS A 55 14.65 33.67 35.06
CA LYS A 55 13.37 33.45 35.75
C LYS A 55 12.34 34.54 35.47
N ILE A 56 12.76 35.82 35.51
CA ILE A 56 11.89 36.96 35.17
C ILE A 56 11.42 36.84 33.72
N LYS A 57 12.30 36.52 32.77
CA LYS A 57 11.93 36.28 31.36
C LYS A 57 10.91 35.14 31.22
N GLN A 58 11.09 34.04 31.94
CA GLN A 58 10.20 32.87 31.93
C GLN A 58 8.79 33.21 32.48
N HIS A 59 8.73 33.95 33.59
CA HIS A 59 7.46 34.38 34.17
C HIS A 59 6.74 35.42 33.32
N ASN A 60 7.46 36.40 32.77
CA ASN A 60 6.91 37.38 31.82
C ASN A 60 6.38 36.69 30.55
N PHE A 61 7.09 35.68 30.06
CA PHE A 61 6.62 34.85 28.96
C PHE A 61 5.30 34.16 29.29
N THR A 62 5.20 33.53 30.47
CA THR A 62 3.99 32.83 30.93
C THR A 62 2.79 33.78 31.01
N LEU A 63 2.97 34.99 31.56
CA LEU A 63 1.92 36.00 31.65
C LEU A 63 1.47 36.54 30.28
N THR A 64 2.42 36.71 29.35
CA THR A 64 2.16 37.40 28.07
C THR A 64 1.66 36.44 26.98
N TYR A 65 2.26 35.26 26.87
CA TYR A 65 2.07 34.38 25.71
C TYR A 65 1.32 33.07 26.02
N ALA A 66 1.26 32.60 27.27
CA ALA A 66 0.64 31.29 27.56
C ALA A 66 -0.86 31.25 27.21
N LYS A 67 -1.60 32.34 27.49
CA LYS A 67 -3.04 32.44 27.19
C LYS A 67 -3.34 32.41 25.67
N PRO A 68 -2.77 33.30 24.83
CA PRO A 68 -3.03 33.27 23.40
C PRO A 68 -2.57 31.96 22.74
N LEU A 69 -1.46 31.37 23.21
CA LEU A 69 -0.99 30.09 22.70
C LEU A 69 -1.90 28.92 23.08
N ALA A 70 -2.41 28.88 24.32
CA ALA A 70 -3.33 27.84 24.74
C ALA A 70 -4.63 27.91 23.93
N ILE A 71 -5.17 29.12 23.73
CA ILE A 71 -6.34 29.36 22.88
C ILE A 71 -6.06 28.93 21.43
N GLY A 72 -4.92 29.33 20.86
CA GLY A 72 -4.50 28.94 19.52
C GLY A 72 -4.35 27.43 19.36
N GLY A 73 -3.78 26.75 20.35
CA GLY A 73 -3.62 25.30 20.41
C GLY A 73 -4.96 24.55 20.46
N ILE A 74 -5.91 25.04 21.28
CA ILE A 74 -7.26 24.50 21.41
C ILE A 74 -8.06 24.72 20.11
N LEU A 75 -8.05 25.93 19.54
CA LEU A 75 -8.78 26.25 18.32
C LEU A 75 -8.28 25.43 17.13
N SER A 76 -6.96 25.41 16.89
CA SER A 76 -6.37 24.62 15.80
C SER A 76 -6.57 23.11 15.97
N GLY A 77 -6.46 22.61 17.20
CA GLY A 77 -6.76 21.20 17.52
C GLY A 77 -8.22 20.85 17.28
N SER A 78 -9.14 21.75 17.64
CA SER A 78 -10.58 21.59 17.44
C SER A 78 -10.94 21.64 15.95
N ILE A 79 -10.39 22.59 15.19
CA ILE A 79 -10.54 22.66 13.74
C ILE A 79 -10.08 21.35 13.10
N CYS A 80 -8.89 20.86 13.46
CA CYS A 80 -8.38 19.58 12.95
C CYS A 80 -9.34 18.42 13.23
N PHE A 81 -9.88 18.34 14.44
CA PHE A 81 -10.79 17.25 14.83
C PHE A 81 -12.13 17.33 14.09
N PHE A 82 -12.83 18.46 14.16
CA PHE A 82 -14.16 18.61 13.59
C PHE A 82 -14.12 18.56 12.05
N THR A 83 -13.15 19.20 11.41
CA THR A 83 -13.02 19.14 9.94
C THR A 83 -12.74 17.72 9.44
N GLY A 84 -11.95 16.93 10.19
CA GLY A 84 -11.73 15.51 9.91
C GLY A 84 -13.01 14.69 10.00
N VAL A 85 -13.76 14.82 11.10
CA VAL A 85 -15.01 14.07 11.33
C VAL A 85 -16.09 14.44 10.32
N ILE A 86 -16.33 15.73 10.12
CA ILE A 86 -17.34 16.24 9.17
C ILE A 86 -17.06 15.71 7.78
N THR A 87 -15.80 15.68 7.38
CA THR A 87 -15.37 15.21 6.06
C THR A 87 -15.64 13.73 5.85
N LEU A 88 -15.30 12.88 6.82
CA LEU A 88 -15.57 11.46 6.71
C LEU A 88 -17.06 11.19 6.50
N PHE A 89 -17.91 11.97 7.19
CA PHE A 89 -19.37 11.91 7.03
C PHE A 89 -19.85 12.45 5.68
N LEU A 90 -19.30 13.58 5.21
CA LEU A 90 -19.62 14.17 3.91
C LEU A 90 -19.27 13.22 2.75
N ILE A 91 -18.07 12.62 2.77
CA ILE A 91 -17.63 11.64 1.77
C ILE A 91 -18.58 10.44 1.77
N GLN A 92 -18.94 9.92 2.95
CA GLN A 92 -19.87 8.80 3.04
C GLN A 92 -21.27 9.16 2.51
N ARG A 93 -21.76 10.38 2.80
CA ARG A 93 -23.05 10.87 2.29
C ARG A 93 -23.04 11.04 0.78
N LEU A 94 -21.97 11.60 0.21
CA LEU A 94 -21.77 11.77 -1.22
C LEU A 94 -21.74 10.41 -1.93
N GLY A 95 -21.00 9.44 -1.36
CA GLY A 95 -20.95 8.06 -1.86
C GLY A 95 -22.29 7.34 -1.82
N ARG A 96 -23.10 7.53 -0.76
CA ARG A 96 -24.47 6.99 -0.70
C ARG A 96 -25.39 7.59 -1.75
N LYS A 97 -25.29 8.90 -2.00
CA LYS A 97 -26.08 9.61 -3.02
C LYS A 97 -25.62 9.31 -4.46
N ALA A 98 -24.39 8.85 -4.64
CA ALA A 98 -23.81 8.57 -5.96
C ALA A 98 -24.54 7.48 -6.76
N GLY A 99 -25.32 6.61 -6.10
CA GLY A 99 -25.96 5.45 -6.76
C GLY A 99 -27.16 5.74 -7.67
N LYS A 100 -27.67 6.98 -7.73
CA LYS A 100 -28.90 7.27 -8.51
C LYS A 100 -28.67 7.36 -10.01
N SER A 101 -27.52 7.86 -10.45
CA SER A 101 -27.17 7.97 -11.88
C SER A 101 -25.67 8.15 -12.09
N GLY A 102 -25.17 7.85 -13.29
CA GLY A 102 -23.76 8.07 -13.65
C GLY A 102 -23.32 9.54 -13.48
N LYS A 103 -24.20 10.50 -13.83
CA LYS A 103 -23.96 11.93 -13.62
C LYS A 103 -23.77 12.27 -12.14
N GLN A 104 -24.62 11.74 -11.26
CA GLN A 104 -24.50 11.95 -9.81
C GLN A 104 -23.26 11.27 -9.22
N LEU A 105 -22.92 10.06 -9.68
CA LEU A 105 -21.69 9.38 -9.30
C LEU A 105 -20.48 10.26 -9.59
N ARG A 106 -20.36 10.78 -10.82
CA ARG A 106 -19.28 11.68 -11.22
C ARG A 106 -19.23 12.94 -10.35
N THR A 107 -20.35 13.68 -10.27
CA THR A 107 -20.38 14.96 -9.56
C THR A 107 -20.01 14.78 -8.09
N ASN A 108 -20.58 13.78 -7.42
CA ASN A 108 -20.27 13.52 -6.03
C ASN A 108 -18.84 13.04 -5.83
N PHE A 109 -18.30 12.22 -6.74
CA PHE A 109 -16.93 11.75 -6.69
C PHE A 109 -15.95 12.91 -6.89
N ALA A 110 -16.20 13.80 -7.85
CA ALA A 110 -15.38 15.00 -8.07
C ALA A 110 -15.40 15.94 -6.87
N ILE A 111 -16.59 16.22 -6.31
CA ILE A 111 -16.72 17.01 -5.07
C ILE A 111 -15.92 16.38 -3.94
N ALA A 112 -16.07 15.06 -3.74
CA ALA A 112 -15.33 14.36 -2.70
C ALA A 112 -13.81 14.40 -2.95
N SER A 113 -13.36 14.27 -4.20
CA SER A 113 -11.95 14.39 -4.57
C SER A 113 -11.40 15.78 -4.23
N HIS A 114 -12.15 16.85 -4.49
CA HIS A 114 -11.78 18.21 -4.10
C HIS A 114 -11.72 18.37 -2.58
N ILE A 115 -12.70 17.82 -1.84
CA ILE A 115 -12.71 17.83 -0.37
C ILE A 115 -11.46 17.14 0.19
N ILE A 116 -11.09 15.96 -0.32
CA ILE A 116 -9.86 15.26 0.10
C ILE A 116 -8.62 16.12 -0.13
N ARG A 117 -8.49 16.72 -1.32
CA ARG A 117 -7.32 17.57 -1.63
C ARG A 117 -7.18 18.74 -0.65
N ALA A 118 -8.28 19.43 -0.35
CA ALA A 118 -8.28 20.52 0.61
C ALA A 118 -7.85 20.05 2.01
N ILE A 119 -8.29 18.86 2.41
CA ILE A 119 -8.12 18.36 3.78
C ILE A 119 -6.76 17.74 4.02
N LEU A 120 -6.15 17.18 2.98
CA LEU A 120 -4.75 16.78 3.01
C LEU A 120 -3.82 17.98 3.25
N LEU A 121 -4.25 19.21 2.97
CA LEU A 121 -3.53 20.44 3.34
C LEU A 121 -3.94 20.95 4.73
N ILE A 122 -5.24 21.02 5.02
CA ILE A 122 -5.74 21.62 6.26
C ILE A 122 -5.35 20.81 7.51
N LEU A 123 -5.44 19.47 7.47
CA LEU A 123 -5.21 18.64 8.66
C LEU A 123 -3.76 18.66 9.16
N PRO A 124 -2.72 18.48 8.32
CA PRO A 124 -1.34 18.55 8.78
C PRO A 124 -0.97 19.92 9.33
N ILE A 125 -1.42 21.00 8.68
CA ILE A 125 -1.18 22.38 9.13
C ILE A 125 -1.84 22.62 10.48
N SER A 126 -3.12 22.27 10.62
CA SER A 126 -3.87 22.47 11.87
C SER A 126 -3.30 21.63 13.01
N LEU A 127 -2.88 20.39 12.73
CA LEU A 127 -2.23 19.52 13.71
C LEU A 127 -0.88 20.07 14.15
N PHE A 128 -0.07 20.53 13.19
CA PHE A 128 1.24 21.13 13.46
C PHE A 128 1.11 22.40 14.30
N LEU A 129 0.18 23.29 13.96
CA LEU A 129 -0.07 24.51 14.71
C LEU A 129 -0.51 24.20 16.15
N SER A 130 -1.43 23.25 16.31
CA SER A 130 -1.90 22.82 17.64
C SER A 130 -0.76 22.26 18.49
N PHE A 131 0.06 21.38 17.92
CA PHE A 131 1.20 20.79 18.59
C PHE A 131 2.27 21.83 18.92
N SER A 132 2.54 22.75 18.00
CA SER A 132 3.53 23.82 18.18
C SER A 132 3.13 24.76 19.31
N CYS A 133 1.86 25.17 19.38
CA CYS A 133 1.35 25.96 20.50
C CYS A 133 1.55 25.24 21.85
N SER A 134 1.22 23.94 21.91
CA SER A 134 1.39 23.15 23.13
C SER A 134 2.86 22.99 23.54
N LEU A 135 3.75 22.75 22.56
CA LEU A 135 5.18 22.59 22.80
C LEU A 135 5.83 23.90 23.24
N PHE A 136 5.41 25.02 22.66
CA PHE A 136 5.95 26.34 22.98
C PHE A 136 5.62 26.77 24.42
N ILE A 137 4.43 26.38 24.93
CA ILE A 137 4.07 26.51 26.34
C ILE A 137 4.93 25.60 27.22
N LEU A 138 5.12 24.33 26.83
CA LEU A 138 5.90 23.35 27.61
C LEU A 138 7.36 23.79 27.82
N THR A 139 7.93 24.54 26.88
CA THR A 139 9.37 24.85 26.87
C THR A 139 9.67 26.33 27.09
N ASP A 140 8.71 27.10 27.59
CA ASP A 140 8.84 28.53 27.90
C ASP A 140 9.49 29.35 26.76
N GLY A 141 9.11 29.04 25.51
CA GLY A 141 9.60 29.74 24.32
C GLY A 141 11.05 29.42 23.87
N LEU A 142 11.79 28.55 24.56
CA LEU A 142 13.20 28.24 24.26
C LEU A 142 13.44 27.49 22.93
N ILE A 143 12.40 26.91 22.31
CA ILE A 143 12.51 25.98 21.17
C ILE A 143 12.10 26.63 19.83
N LEU A 144 12.33 27.93 19.65
CA LEU A 144 11.97 28.66 18.41
C LEU A 144 12.59 28.04 17.14
N THR A 145 13.86 27.61 17.22
CA THR A 145 14.63 27.09 16.07
C THR A 145 14.18 25.68 15.64
N LYS A 146 13.74 24.82 16.55
CA LYS A 146 13.27 23.46 16.19
C LYS A 146 11.84 23.48 15.62
N LEU A 147 11.04 24.50 15.94
CA LEU A 147 9.73 24.71 15.34
C LEU A 147 9.84 25.12 13.86
N ALA A 148 10.85 25.91 13.48
CA ALA A 148 11.11 26.25 12.09
C ALA A 148 11.40 25.00 11.24
N ILE A 149 12.17 24.04 11.76
CA ILE A 149 12.43 22.75 11.09
C ILE A 149 11.13 21.96 10.91
N GLY A 150 10.26 21.93 11.92
CA GLY A 150 8.95 21.29 11.82
C GLY A 150 8.02 21.94 10.79
N LEU A 151 8.06 23.27 10.68
CA LEU A 151 7.26 24.03 9.72
C LEU A 151 7.75 23.80 8.29
N ILE A 152 9.07 23.76 8.08
CA ILE A 152 9.69 23.37 6.80
C ILE A 152 9.32 21.93 6.43
N ALA A 153 9.32 21.00 7.40
CA ALA A 153 8.93 19.61 7.15
C ALA A 153 7.44 19.48 6.76
N VAL A 154 6.55 20.22 7.42
CA VAL A 154 5.12 20.25 7.08
C VAL A 154 4.87 20.93 5.74
N ALA A 155 5.57 22.02 5.46
CA ALA A 155 5.51 22.69 4.16
C ALA A 155 6.01 21.75 3.04
N GLY A 156 7.14 21.07 3.23
CA GLY A 156 7.65 20.07 2.28
C GLY A 156 6.69 18.88 2.08
N LEU A 157 6.04 18.41 3.15
CA LEU A 157 5.00 17.38 3.05
C LEU A 157 3.78 17.90 2.26
N CYS A 158 3.31 19.12 2.54
CA CYS A 158 2.17 19.71 1.85
C CYS A 158 2.49 19.97 0.37
N LEU A 159 3.70 20.47 0.06
CA LEU A 159 4.17 20.70 -1.30
C LEU A 159 4.33 19.39 -2.07
N SER A 160 4.93 18.36 -1.49
CA SER A 160 5.06 17.04 -2.13
C SER A 160 3.70 16.38 -2.39
N ILE A 161 2.76 16.45 -1.43
CA ILE A 161 1.39 15.98 -1.64
C ILE A 161 0.70 16.82 -2.73
N TRP A 162 0.83 18.14 -2.67
CA TRP A 162 0.26 19.03 -3.69
C TRP A 162 0.79 18.69 -5.08
N GLU A 163 2.10 18.51 -5.22
CA GLU A 163 2.75 18.12 -6.47
C GLU A 163 2.27 16.75 -6.95
N ILE A 164 2.21 15.72 -6.10
CA ILE A 164 1.69 14.39 -6.46
C ILE A 164 0.25 14.47 -6.98
N TYR A 165 -0.60 15.29 -6.36
CA TYR A 165 -2.01 15.42 -6.75
C TYR A 165 -2.24 16.38 -7.93
N ASN A 166 -1.35 17.36 -8.14
CA ASN A 166 -1.42 18.34 -9.22
C ASN A 166 -0.54 18.02 -10.43
N LYS A 167 0.32 17.01 -10.36
CA LYS A 167 1.08 16.52 -11.51
C LYS A 167 0.09 16.14 -12.60
N LYS A 168 -0.05 17.02 -13.60
CA LYS A 168 -0.64 16.66 -14.88
C LYS A 168 0.29 15.60 -15.45
N ASN A 169 -0.24 14.43 -15.74
CA ASN A 169 0.56 13.39 -16.38
C ASN A 169 0.92 13.87 -17.79
N ILE A 170 2.15 14.33 -17.95
CA ILE A 170 2.92 14.07 -19.16
C ILE A 170 3.46 12.65 -18.96
N THR A 171 2.59 11.66 -19.10
CA THR A 171 3.05 10.28 -19.28
C THR A 171 3.03 10.05 -20.78
N GLY A 172 4.20 9.79 -21.37
CA GLY A 172 4.26 9.18 -22.70
C GLY A 172 3.32 7.99 -22.74
N GLY A 173 2.69 7.75 -23.89
CA GLY A 173 1.64 6.71 -24.03
C GLY A 173 2.05 5.36 -23.44
N ALA A 174 1.09 4.52 -23.09
CA ALA A 174 1.46 3.14 -22.72
C ALA A 174 1.95 2.40 -23.99
N SER A 175 3.05 1.66 -23.87
CA SER A 175 3.47 0.76 -24.95
C SER A 175 2.48 -0.37 -25.08
N VAL A 176 2.03 -0.64 -26.30
CA VAL A 176 1.18 -1.78 -26.63
C VAL A 176 1.88 -2.57 -27.73
N ASN A 177 2.02 -3.88 -27.53
CA ASN A 177 2.47 -4.75 -28.60
C ASN A 177 1.27 -5.07 -29.50
N GLY A 178 1.25 -4.46 -30.67
CA GLY A 178 0.10 -4.51 -31.56
C GLY A 178 0.37 -3.93 -32.93
N VAL A 179 -0.43 -4.35 -33.90
CA VAL A 179 -0.41 -3.89 -35.28
C VAL A 179 -1.62 -2.98 -35.51
N LEU A 180 -1.38 -1.81 -36.12
CA LEU A 180 -2.45 -0.89 -36.51
C LEU A 180 -3.19 -1.45 -37.73
N ILE A 181 -4.51 -1.55 -37.62
CA ILE A 181 -5.40 -1.96 -38.70
C ILE A 181 -5.98 -0.70 -39.36
N THR A 182 -5.71 -0.55 -40.65
CA THR A 182 -6.23 0.53 -41.50
C THR A 182 -7.10 -0.07 -42.60
N SER A 183 -7.76 0.80 -43.38
CA SER A 183 -8.50 0.37 -44.57
C SER A 183 -7.60 -0.25 -45.65
N GLU A 184 -6.30 0.02 -45.60
CA GLU A 184 -5.31 -0.50 -46.55
C GLU A 184 -4.71 -1.81 -46.07
N THR A 185 -4.38 -1.93 -44.78
CA THR A 185 -3.76 -3.14 -44.23
C THR A 185 -4.77 -4.29 -44.10
N ASN A 186 -5.99 -4.00 -43.65
CA ASN A 186 -7.06 -4.98 -43.53
C ASN A 186 -8.42 -4.45 -44.00
N PRO A 187 -8.66 -4.37 -45.32
CA PRO A 187 -9.90 -3.82 -45.85
C PRO A 187 -11.14 -4.60 -45.39
N ARG A 188 -11.03 -5.93 -45.24
CA ARG A 188 -12.12 -6.82 -44.85
C ARG A 188 -12.59 -6.55 -43.42
N LEU A 189 -11.66 -6.49 -42.47
CA LEU A 189 -11.99 -6.15 -41.08
C LEU A 189 -12.45 -4.71 -40.94
N TYR A 190 -11.79 -3.77 -41.62
CA TYR A 190 -12.16 -2.36 -41.58
C TYR A 190 -13.61 -2.16 -42.08
N GLN A 191 -13.99 -2.85 -43.16
CA GLN A 191 -15.36 -2.86 -43.66
C GLN A 191 -16.34 -3.52 -42.69
N LEU A 192 -15.97 -4.62 -42.04
CA LEU A 192 -16.79 -5.26 -40.99
C LEU A 192 -17.07 -4.28 -39.84
N VAL A 193 -16.04 -3.61 -39.32
CA VAL A 193 -16.18 -2.61 -38.26
C VAL A 193 -17.08 -1.47 -38.73
N LYS A 194 -16.87 -0.95 -39.94
CA LYS A 194 -17.71 0.09 -40.54
C LYS A 194 -19.18 -0.32 -40.65
N GLN A 195 -19.47 -1.55 -41.08
CA GLN A 195 -20.83 -2.08 -41.15
C GLN A 195 -21.48 -2.20 -39.77
N ILE A 196 -20.72 -2.62 -38.75
CA ILE A 196 -21.22 -2.69 -37.37
C ILE A 196 -21.51 -1.29 -36.83
N VAL A 197 -20.62 -0.32 -37.05
CA VAL A 197 -20.82 1.10 -36.71
C VAL A 197 -22.10 1.64 -37.35
N GLN A 198 -22.31 1.38 -38.64
CA GLN A 198 -23.52 1.78 -39.37
C GLN A 198 -24.79 1.14 -38.80
N LYS A 199 -24.77 -0.18 -38.57
CA LYS A 199 -25.92 -0.91 -38.01
C LYS A 199 -26.26 -0.48 -36.57
N LEU A 200 -25.24 -0.11 -35.79
CA LEU A 200 -25.42 0.47 -34.45
C LEU A 200 -25.86 1.94 -34.48
N GLU A 201 -25.99 2.54 -35.67
CA GLU A 201 -26.34 3.96 -35.87
C GLU A 201 -25.34 4.91 -35.18
N LEU A 202 -24.05 4.56 -35.23
CA LEU A 202 -22.99 5.36 -34.64
C LEU A 202 -22.46 6.36 -35.66
N ASN A 203 -22.37 7.62 -35.24
CA ASN A 203 -21.86 8.70 -36.09
C ASN A 203 -20.33 8.75 -36.15
N VAL A 204 -19.63 7.90 -35.40
CA VAL A 204 -18.17 7.95 -35.23
C VAL A 204 -17.59 6.54 -35.26
N MET A 205 -16.57 6.36 -36.12
CA MET A 205 -15.73 5.16 -36.19
C MET A 205 -14.63 5.27 -35.11
N PRO A 206 -14.13 4.17 -34.50
CA PRO A 206 -13.00 4.26 -33.59
C PRO A 206 -11.80 4.93 -34.26
N ASP A 207 -11.14 5.86 -33.58
CA ASP A 207 -10.00 6.58 -34.13
C ASP A 207 -8.86 5.62 -34.52
N ASN A 208 -8.69 4.52 -33.80
CA ASN A 208 -7.70 3.48 -34.08
C ASN A 208 -8.29 2.07 -33.89
N ILE A 209 -7.89 1.12 -34.73
CA ILE A 209 -8.10 -0.32 -34.51
C ILE A 209 -6.74 -0.97 -34.32
N VAL A 210 -6.51 -1.62 -33.19
CA VAL A 210 -5.24 -2.28 -32.86
C VAL A 210 -5.47 -3.76 -32.65
N PHE A 211 -4.76 -4.57 -33.43
CA PHE A 211 -4.69 -6.01 -33.29
C PHE A 211 -3.50 -6.36 -32.39
N CYS A 212 -3.71 -7.13 -31.31
CA CYS A 212 -2.73 -7.26 -30.23
C CYS A 212 -2.72 -8.64 -29.55
N ILE A 213 -1.75 -8.89 -28.68
CA ILE A 213 -1.64 -10.09 -27.84
C ILE A 213 -1.81 -9.68 -26.36
N GLY A 214 -2.75 -10.30 -25.63
CA GLY A 214 -2.79 -10.24 -24.15
C GLY A 214 -3.41 -8.97 -23.54
N HIS A 215 -4.21 -8.22 -24.29
CA HIS A 215 -4.85 -6.98 -23.82
C HIS A 215 -6.37 -7.04 -23.65
N GLY A 216 -6.99 -8.16 -24.02
CA GLY A 216 -8.43 -8.38 -24.10
C GLY A 216 -9.12 -7.55 -25.18
N PHE A 217 -10.39 -7.85 -25.45
CA PHE A 217 -11.24 -6.95 -26.23
C PHE A 217 -11.66 -5.77 -25.37
N LYS A 218 -11.43 -4.55 -25.85
CA LYS A 218 -11.85 -3.32 -25.16
C LYS A 218 -11.83 -2.13 -26.11
N VAL A 219 -12.50 -1.05 -25.70
CA VAL A 219 -12.20 0.29 -26.20
C VAL A 219 -11.61 1.16 -25.10
N SER A 220 -10.52 1.88 -25.41
CA SER A 220 -9.91 2.86 -24.52
C SER A 220 -9.61 4.15 -25.26
N ASN A 221 -9.65 5.28 -24.55
CA ASN A 221 -9.27 6.59 -25.07
C ASN A 221 -7.87 7.04 -24.61
N GLN A 222 -7.10 6.11 -24.04
CA GLN A 222 -5.76 6.35 -23.55
C GLN A 222 -4.79 6.52 -24.72
N THR A 223 -3.92 7.53 -24.64
CA THR A 223 -2.80 7.68 -25.56
C THR A 223 -1.85 6.49 -25.41
N ILE A 224 -1.56 5.83 -26.53
CA ILE A 224 -0.64 4.69 -26.61
C ILE A 224 0.36 4.90 -27.74
N TYR A 225 1.41 4.09 -27.77
CA TYR A 225 2.25 3.89 -28.94
C TYR A 225 2.45 2.40 -29.16
N LEU A 226 2.73 1.99 -30.39
CA LEU A 226 2.92 0.59 -30.76
C LEU A 226 4.40 0.22 -30.74
N TYR A 227 4.74 -0.90 -30.10
CA TYR A 227 6.07 -1.51 -30.19
C TYR A 227 6.27 -2.14 -31.59
N PRO A 228 7.47 -2.11 -32.23
CA PRO A 228 8.80 -1.73 -31.70
C PRO A 228 9.22 -0.27 -31.84
N HIS A 229 8.35 0.65 -32.29
CA HIS A 229 8.74 2.06 -32.42
C HIS A 229 9.25 2.60 -31.07
N GLU A 230 10.53 2.96 -31.03
CA GLU A 230 11.32 3.09 -29.81
C GLU A 230 10.76 4.12 -28.82
N THR A 231 11.01 3.82 -27.54
CA THR A 231 10.84 4.69 -26.36
C THR A 231 11.79 5.89 -26.30
N SER A 232 12.66 6.08 -27.29
CA SER A 232 13.45 7.29 -27.41
C SER A 232 12.49 8.40 -27.85
N LEU A 233 12.39 9.48 -27.08
CA LEU A 233 11.63 10.71 -27.36
C LEU A 233 12.17 11.42 -28.62
N THR A 234 12.29 10.69 -29.73
CA THR A 234 12.59 11.19 -31.05
C THR A 234 11.28 11.61 -31.70
N GLU A 235 11.35 12.61 -32.57
CA GLU A 235 10.20 13.30 -33.19
C GLU A 235 9.29 12.37 -34.03
N ASN A 236 9.66 11.09 -34.21
CA ASN A 236 8.97 10.12 -35.07
C ASN A 236 8.19 9.01 -34.33
N THR A 237 7.99 9.08 -33.01
CA THR A 237 7.12 8.11 -32.31
C THR A 237 5.64 8.37 -32.64
N LEU A 238 4.98 7.44 -33.34
CA LEU A 238 3.55 7.54 -33.63
C LEU A 238 2.72 7.29 -32.35
N TYR A 239 2.24 8.37 -31.74
CA TYR A 239 1.28 8.30 -30.65
C TYR A 239 -0.14 8.20 -31.19
N LEU A 240 -0.81 7.09 -30.89
CA LEU A 240 -2.22 6.91 -31.19
C LEU A 240 -3.06 7.62 -30.11
N THR A 241 -3.92 8.54 -30.54
CA THR A 241 -4.84 9.28 -29.67
C THR A 241 -6.29 9.04 -30.12
N GLY A 242 -7.25 9.35 -29.24
CA GLY A 242 -8.66 9.04 -29.51
C GLY A 242 -9.08 7.66 -29.00
N ASN A 243 -10.24 7.18 -29.42
CA ASN A 243 -10.77 5.86 -29.07
C ASN A 243 -10.08 4.76 -29.88
N THR A 244 -9.35 3.90 -29.20
CA THR A 244 -8.71 2.72 -29.77
C THR A 244 -9.53 1.49 -29.45
N LEU A 245 -9.96 0.76 -30.48
CA LEU A 245 -10.54 -0.59 -30.39
C LEU A 245 -9.43 -1.63 -30.39
N TYR A 246 -9.32 -2.41 -29.32
CA TYR A 246 -8.35 -3.47 -29.17
C TYR A 246 -8.98 -4.82 -29.52
N LEU A 247 -8.31 -5.56 -30.39
CA LEU A 247 -8.70 -6.88 -30.85
C LEU A 247 -7.61 -7.88 -30.44
N ASP A 248 -7.94 -8.75 -29.48
CA ASP A 248 -6.96 -9.66 -28.89
C ASP A 248 -6.93 -11.00 -29.64
N SER A 249 -5.82 -11.22 -30.33
CA SER A 249 -5.55 -12.42 -31.14
C SER A 249 -5.67 -13.73 -30.35
N THR A 250 -5.32 -13.73 -29.06
CA THR A 250 -5.38 -14.93 -28.21
C THR A 250 -6.80 -15.46 -28.05
N TYR A 251 -7.80 -14.58 -28.05
CA TYR A 251 -9.20 -14.96 -28.00
C TYR A 251 -9.80 -15.14 -29.40
N ILE A 252 -9.42 -14.32 -30.38
CA ILE A 252 -9.92 -14.42 -31.77
C ILE A 252 -9.71 -15.83 -32.32
N ASN A 253 -8.61 -16.49 -31.97
CA ASN A 253 -8.33 -17.86 -32.37
C ASN A 253 -9.47 -18.85 -32.06
N TYR A 254 -10.29 -18.58 -31.04
CA TYR A 254 -11.37 -19.47 -30.59
C TYR A 254 -12.78 -18.98 -30.97
N LEU A 255 -12.89 -17.91 -31.75
CA LEU A 255 -14.16 -17.29 -32.10
C LEU A 255 -14.53 -17.52 -33.57
N THR A 256 -15.82 -17.68 -33.85
CA THR A 256 -16.35 -17.56 -35.21
C THR A 256 -16.48 -16.08 -35.60
N LEU A 257 -16.60 -15.78 -36.90
CA LEU A 257 -16.79 -14.40 -37.37
C LEU A 257 -18.02 -13.73 -36.73
N ALA A 258 -19.10 -14.47 -36.53
CA ALA A 258 -20.31 -13.97 -35.89
C ALA A 258 -20.09 -13.68 -34.39
N GLU A 259 -19.35 -14.54 -33.69
CA GLU A 259 -18.95 -14.33 -32.30
C GLU A 259 -18.03 -13.10 -32.17
N LEU A 260 -17.01 -12.96 -33.02
CA LEU A 260 -16.14 -11.78 -33.05
C LEU A 260 -16.95 -10.50 -33.34
N SER A 261 -17.86 -10.54 -34.31
CA SER A 261 -18.74 -9.41 -34.63
C SER A 261 -19.61 -8.99 -33.43
N SER A 262 -20.06 -9.97 -32.63
CA SER A 262 -20.82 -9.70 -31.40
C SER A 262 -20.01 -8.93 -30.35
N ILE A 263 -18.73 -9.28 -30.20
CA ILE A 263 -17.82 -8.59 -29.28
C ILE A 263 -17.46 -7.21 -29.81
N ILE A 264 -17.16 -7.06 -31.10
CA ILE A 264 -16.93 -5.75 -31.72
C ILE A 264 -18.15 -4.85 -31.55
N ALA A 265 -19.37 -5.36 -31.78
CA ALA A 265 -20.60 -4.61 -31.56
C ALA A 265 -20.79 -4.17 -30.10
N HIS A 266 -20.47 -5.04 -29.14
CA HIS A 266 -20.47 -4.71 -27.73
C HIS A 266 -19.44 -3.62 -27.41
N GLU A 267 -18.20 -3.76 -27.87
CA GLU A 267 -17.11 -2.83 -27.58
C GLU A 267 -17.35 -1.44 -28.21
N LEU A 268 -17.81 -1.39 -29.46
CA LEU A 268 -18.22 -0.15 -30.12
C LEU A 268 -19.43 0.51 -29.43
N SER A 269 -20.29 -0.28 -28.80
CA SER A 269 -21.39 0.27 -28.00
C SER A 269 -20.89 1.04 -26.77
N HIS A 270 -19.65 0.82 -26.30
CA HIS A 270 -19.02 1.69 -25.30
C HIS A 270 -18.58 3.03 -25.87
N ILE A 271 -18.18 3.12 -27.15
CA ILE A 271 -17.90 4.39 -27.85
C ILE A 271 -19.18 5.20 -27.98
N ALA A 272 -20.25 4.56 -28.45
CA ALA A 272 -21.59 5.14 -28.55
C ALA A 272 -22.15 5.62 -27.20
N SER A 273 -21.71 4.95 -26.14
CA SER A 273 -22.11 5.22 -24.76
C SER A 273 -21.04 6.00 -24.01
N ASN A 274 -20.02 6.56 -24.68
CA ASN A 274 -19.24 7.67 -24.15
C ASN A 274 -20.24 8.80 -23.97
N ASP A 275 -20.92 8.76 -22.84
CA ASP A 275 -21.76 9.82 -22.35
C ASP A 275 -20.87 11.07 -22.35
N PRO A 276 -21.15 12.08 -23.19
CA PRO A 276 -20.36 13.31 -23.19
C PRO A 276 -20.38 13.99 -21.80
N SER A 277 -21.29 13.57 -20.91
CA SER A 277 -21.31 13.94 -19.50
C SER A 277 -20.37 13.13 -18.59
N LEU A 278 -19.56 12.17 -19.07
CA LEU A 278 -18.48 11.55 -18.29
C LEU A 278 -17.10 11.94 -18.87
N PRO A 279 -16.29 12.73 -18.13
CA PRO A 279 -14.93 13.03 -18.52
C PRO A 279 -14.09 11.75 -18.63
N LYS A 280 -13.22 11.70 -19.64
CA LYS A 280 -12.22 10.63 -19.86
C LYS A 280 -11.41 10.30 -18.60
N ASP A 281 -11.25 11.27 -17.69
CA ASP A 281 -10.48 11.14 -16.46
C ASP A 281 -11.20 10.46 -15.28
N PHE A 282 -12.50 10.13 -15.36
CA PHE A 282 -13.21 9.55 -14.21
C PHE A 282 -12.66 8.17 -13.80
N TYR A 283 -12.55 7.23 -14.76
CA TYR A 283 -12.00 5.91 -14.47
C TYR A 283 -10.51 5.98 -14.15
N ARG A 284 -9.77 6.84 -14.85
CA ARG A 284 -8.37 7.15 -14.51
C ARG A 284 -8.20 7.62 -13.07
N GLN A 285 -9.12 8.43 -12.54
CA GLN A 285 -9.10 8.85 -11.14
C GLN A 285 -9.37 7.68 -10.18
N ILE A 286 -10.24 6.74 -10.55
CA ILE A 286 -10.48 5.52 -9.76
C ILE A 286 -9.23 4.62 -9.78
N ASP A 287 -8.59 4.46 -10.92
CA ASP A 287 -7.38 3.64 -11.07
C ASP A 287 -6.24 4.22 -10.23
N ARG A 288 -5.98 5.53 -10.35
CA ARG A 288 -5.00 6.24 -9.50
C ARG A 288 -5.29 6.11 -8.02
N LEU A 289 -6.55 6.21 -7.61
CA LEU A 289 -6.94 6.01 -6.22
C LEU A 289 -6.62 4.59 -5.75
N THR A 290 -6.87 3.59 -6.60
CA THR A 290 -6.61 2.18 -6.31
C THR A 290 -5.10 1.89 -6.25
N GLU A 291 -4.32 2.45 -7.17
CA GLU A 291 -2.85 2.43 -7.16
C GLU A 291 -2.31 3.09 -5.87
N THR A 292 -2.84 4.25 -5.50
CA THR A 292 -2.48 4.96 -4.27
C THR A 292 -2.77 4.13 -3.03
N ILE A 293 -3.96 3.51 -2.95
CA ILE A 293 -4.32 2.58 -1.86
C ILE A 293 -3.32 1.42 -1.79
N THR A 294 -2.95 0.86 -2.94
CA THR A 294 -2.01 -0.27 -3.02
C THR A 294 -0.61 0.14 -2.57
N SER A 295 -0.10 1.27 -3.07
CA SER A 295 1.19 1.84 -2.69
C SER A 295 1.26 2.14 -1.19
N PHE A 296 0.23 2.80 -0.64
CA PHE A 296 0.19 3.16 0.78
C PHE A 296 -0.04 1.97 1.72
N SER A 297 -0.70 0.90 1.24
CA SER A 297 -0.96 -0.29 2.06
C SER A 297 0.32 -0.96 2.59
N ARG A 298 1.46 -0.75 1.91
CA ARG A 298 2.76 -1.34 2.24
C ARG A 298 3.56 -0.53 3.25
N SER A 299 3.19 0.72 3.53
CA SER A 299 3.94 1.64 4.39
C SER A 299 3.18 2.02 5.65
N ARG A 300 3.77 1.77 6.83
CA ARG A 300 3.21 2.18 8.12
C ARG A 300 3.16 3.71 8.28
N LEU A 301 4.08 4.43 7.62
CA LEU A 301 4.10 5.89 7.62
C LEU A 301 2.86 6.47 6.93
N PHE A 302 2.45 5.85 5.81
CA PHE A 302 1.28 6.26 5.04
C PHE A 302 -0.02 5.55 5.46
N TYR A 303 -0.02 4.79 6.55
CA TYR A 303 -1.20 4.05 7.01
C TYR A 303 -2.43 4.94 7.24
N PRO A 304 -2.34 6.15 7.83
CA PRO A 304 -3.49 7.04 7.92
C PRO A 304 -4.02 7.48 6.55
N ALA A 305 -3.13 7.76 5.59
CA ALA A 305 -3.51 8.12 4.23
C ALA A 305 -4.15 6.93 3.50
N TYR A 306 -3.62 5.71 3.69
CA TYR A 306 -4.24 4.47 3.22
C TYR A 306 -5.67 4.31 3.74
N LEU A 307 -5.91 4.50 5.05
CA LEU A 307 -7.24 4.39 5.64
C LEU A 307 -8.22 5.41 5.06
N LEU A 308 -7.78 6.66 4.86
CA LEU A 308 -8.60 7.72 4.26
C LEU A 308 -8.95 7.40 2.80
N SER A 309 -7.97 7.01 1.98
CA SER A 309 -8.18 6.62 0.58
C SER A 309 -9.09 5.41 0.46
N LYS A 310 -8.92 4.41 1.34
CA LYS A 310 -9.78 3.23 1.42
C LYS A 310 -11.22 3.61 1.81
N HIS A 311 -11.41 4.47 2.83
CA HIS A 311 -12.74 4.94 3.23
C HIS A 311 -13.45 5.67 2.08
N PHE A 312 -12.72 6.52 1.36
CA PHE A 312 -13.23 7.18 0.18
C PHE A 312 -13.67 6.18 -0.88
N TYR A 313 -12.79 5.25 -1.29
CA TYR A 313 -13.13 4.24 -2.28
C TYR A 313 -14.35 3.43 -1.84
N CYS A 314 -14.36 2.92 -0.61
CA CYS A 314 -15.47 2.13 -0.05
C CYS A 314 -16.80 2.91 -0.03
N SER A 315 -16.75 4.23 0.20
CA SER A 315 -17.95 5.07 0.19
C SER A 315 -18.63 5.12 -1.19
N PHE A 316 -17.84 5.08 -2.27
CA PHE A 316 -18.33 5.13 -3.66
C PHE A 316 -18.45 3.77 -4.35
N ASN A 317 -17.77 2.75 -3.84
CA ASN A 317 -17.59 1.44 -4.45
C ASN A 317 -18.91 0.80 -4.92
N ARG A 318 -19.97 0.88 -4.11
CA ARG A 318 -21.30 0.36 -4.49
C ARG A 318 -21.84 1.04 -5.75
N ALA A 319 -21.76 2.38 -5.80
CA ALA A 319 -22.23 3.16 -6.93
C ALA A 319 -21.39 2.93 -8.19
N ILE A 320 -20.06 2.85 -8.04
CA ILE A 320 -19.12 2.51 -9.13
C ILE A 320 -19.50 1.17 -9.75
N ARG A 321 -19.72 0.13 -8.94
CA ARG A 321 -20.11 -1.19 -9.44
C ARG A 321 -21.46 -1.21 -10.12
N GLN A 322 -22.45 -0.57 -9.50
CA GLN A 322 -23.79 -0.49 -10.08
C GLN A 322 -23.72 0.18 -11.45
N TRP A 323 -22.93 1.24 -11.58
CA TRP A 323 -22.71 1.93 -12.84
C TRP A 323 -21.96 1.08 -13.87
N ASN A 324 -20.84 0.46 -13.49
CA ASN A 324 -20.10 -0.44 -14.39
C ASN A 324 -20.99 -1.55 -14.93
N ARG A 325 -21.75 -2.23 -14.05
CA ARG A 325 -22.73 -3.25 -14.46
C ARG A 325 -23.78 -2.68 -15.40
N SER A 326 -24.32 -1.50 -15.11
CA SER A 326 -25.29 -0.85 -16.00
C SER A 326 -24.71 -0.51 -17.37
N ARG A 327 -23.42 -0.17 -17.47
CA ARG A 327 -22.75 0.08 -18.77
C ARG A 327 -22.64 -1.20 -19.58
N GLU A 328 -22.19 -2.28 -18.96
CA GLU A 328 -22.11 -3.60 -19.60
C GLU A 328 -23.47 -4.07 -20.12
N TYR A 329 -24.53 -3.99 -19.30
CA TYR A 329 -25.88 -4.39 -19.73
C TYR A 329 -26.42 -3.52 -20.88
N ARG A 330 -26.08 -2.22 -20.91
CA ARG A 330 -26.46 -1.34 -22.01
C ARG A 330 -25.71 -1.68 -23.29
N ALA A 331 -24.41 -1.95 -23.19
CA ALA A 331 -23.59 -2.37 -24.33
C ALA A 331 -24.08 -3.72 -24.89
N ASP A 332 -24.36 -4.68 -24.02
CA ASP A 332 -25.01 -5.95 -24.39
C ASP A 332 -26.33 -5.71 -25.11
N SER A 333 -27.23 -4.91 -24.53
CA SER A 333 -28.52 -4.61 -25.13
C SER A 333 -28.42 -3.89 -26.48
N LYS A 334 -27.40 -3.04 -26.69
CA LYS A 334 -27.16 -2.38 -27.98
C LYS A 334 -26.65 -3.37 -29.02
N ALA A 335 -25.70 -4.23 -28.66
CA ALA A 335 -25.20 -5.29 -29.55
C ALA A 335 -26.32 -6.23 -30.01
N LEU A 336 -27.26 -6.58 -29.13
CA LEU A 336 -28.41 -7.44 -29.47
C LEU A 336 -29.37 -6.84 -30.50
N LYS A 337 -29.34 -5.52 -30.75
CA LYS A 337 -30.17 -4.91 -31.79
C LYS A 337 -29.77 -5.35 -33.20
N ILE A 338 -28.51 -5.76 -33.36
CA ILE A 338 -27.90 -6.02 -34.67
C ILE A 338 -27.24 -7.40 -34.77
N ILE A 339 -27.00 -8.06 -33.63
CA ILE A 339 -26.38 -9.39 -33.55
C ILE A 339 -27.31 -10.34 -32.78
N PRO A 340 -27.55 -11.56 -33.27
CA PRO A 340 -28.28 -12.58 -32.53
C PRO A 340 -27.68 -12.89 -31.14
N LYS A 341 -28.56 -13.10 -30.15
CA LYS A 341 -28.18 -13.34 -28.75
C LYS A 341 -27.29 -14.58 -28.56
N GLU A 342 -27.43 -15.56 -29.46
CA GLU A 342 -26.69 -16.83 -29.45
C GLU A 342 -25.18 -16.58 -29.61
N TYR A 343 -24.79 -15.73 -30.56
CA TYR A 343 -23.38 -15.42 -30.82
C TYR A 343 -22.76 -14.62 -29.69
N LEU A 344 -23.48 -13.63 -29.14
CA LEU A 344 -23.01 -12.88 -27.98
C LEU A 344 -22.85 -13.79 -26.75
N ALA A 345 -23.83 -14.66 -26.48
CA ALA A 345 -23.77 -15.59 -25.36
C ALA A 345 -22.58 -16.57 -25.47
N LEU A 346 -22.33 -17.10 -26.68
CA LEU A 346 -21.19 -17.97 -26.95
C LEU A 346 -19.86 -17.23 -26.76
N ALA A 347 -19.71 -16.06 -27.36
CA ALA A 347 -18.47 -15.27 -27.29
C ALA A 347 -18.12 -14.89 -25.84
N LEU A 348 -19.09 -14.38 -25.08
CA LEU A 348 -18.90 -14.03 -23.66
C LEU A 348 -18.52 -15.24 -22.81
N SER A 349 -19.11 -16.40 -23.10
CA SER A 349 -18.83 -17.63 -22.38
C SER A 349 -17.42 -18.16 -22.70
N LYS A 350 -17.02 -18.17 -23.97
CA LYS A 350 -15.67 -18.56 -24.41
C LYS A 350 -14.60 -17.66 -23.79
N ILE A 351 -14.75 -16.34 -23.88
CA ILE A 351 -13.80 -15.39 -23.27
C ILE A 351 -13.65 -15.67 -21.77
N ARG A 352 -14.76 -15.90 -21.05
CA ARG A 352 -14.70 -16.15 -19.61
C ARG A 352 -14.10 -17.51 -19.23
N LEU A 353 -14.30 -18.53 -20.06
CA LEU A 353 -13.73 -19.87 -19.87
C LEU A 353 -12.21 -19.87 -20.14
N LEU A 354 -11.80 -19.16 -21.19
CA LEU A 354 -10.41 -19.13 -21.67
C LEU A 354 -9.53 -18.12 -20.91
N GLN A 355 -10.11 -17.17 -20.18
CA GLN A 355 -9.36 -16.10 -19.53
C GLN A 355 -8.21 -16.60 -18.62
N VAL A 356 -8.49 -17.59 -17.78
CA VAL A 356 -7.46 -18.13 -16.85
C VAL A 356 -6.35 -18.85 -17.61
N PRO A 357 -6.62 -19.86 -18.45
CA PRO A 357 -5.54 -20.57 -19.15
C PRO A 357 -4.78 -19.68 -20.15
N ILE A 358 -5.43 -18.73 -20.83
CA ILE A 358 -4.72 -17.77 -21.71
C ILE A 358 -3.77 -16.89 -20.92
N ASN A 359 -4.22 -16.31 -19.79
CA ASN A 359 -3.35 -15.48 -18.96
C ASN A 359 -2.15 -16.28 -18.44
N GLN A 360 -2.39 -17.51 -17.96
CA GLN A 360 -1.31 -18.41 -17.52
C GLN A 360 -0.35 -18.77 -18.65
N ALA A 361 -0.86 -18.99 -19.87
CA ALA A 361 -0.02 -19.26 -21.03
C ALA A 361 0.91 -18.08 -21.35
N LEU A 362 0.40 -16.86 -21.35
CA LEU A 362 1.19 -15.65 -21.59
C LEU A 362 2.22 -15.40 -20.48
N ASP A 363 1.83 -15.61 -19.22
CA ASP A 363 2.74 -15.53 -18.07
C ASP A 363 3.87 -16.58 -18.18
N ASN A 364 3.54 -17.81 -18.58
CA ASN A 364 4.54 -18.86 -18.79
C ASN A 364 5.43 -18.57 -20.01
N TYR A 365 4.86 -18.01 -21.08
CA TYR A 365 5.61 -17.60 -22.27
C TYR A 365 6.68 -16.55 -21.92
N TYR A 366 6.40 -15.64 -20.98
CA TYR A 366 7.38 -14.70 -20.46
C TYR A 366 8.59 -15.40 -19.82
N TYR A 367 8.36 -16.42 -18.98
CA TYR A 367 9.44 -17.22 -18.40
C TYR A 367 10.13 -18.14 -19.42
N ASN A 368 9.48 -18.38 -20.57
CA ASN A 368 9.94 -19.19 -21.69
C ASN A 368 10.40 -18.33 -22.87
N ALA A 369 10.85 -17.10 -22.61
CA ALA A 369 11.11 -16.13 -23.67
C ALA A 369 12.05 -16.64 -24.78
N HIS A 370 12.98 -17.56 -24.47
CA HIS A 370 13.90 -18.16 -25.43
C HIS A 370 13.33 -19.36 -26.22
N THR A 371 12.04 -19.65 -26.09
CA THR A 371 11.36 -20.67 -26.89
C THR A 371 11.37 -20.31 -28.38
N THR A 372 11.41 -21.33 -29.23
CA THR A 372 11.29 -21.21 -30.69
C THR A 372 9.83 -21.18 -31.14
N HIS A 373 8.88 -21.55 -30.26
CA HIS A 373 7.45 -21.50 -30.57
C HIS A 373 6.95 -20.06 -30.69
N LEU A 374 6.12 -19.80 -31.70
CA LEU A 374 5.46 -18.50 -31.81
C LEU A 374 4.48 -18.30 -30.63
N PRO A 375 4.23 -17.05 -30.20
CA PRO A 375 3.43 -16.76 -29.03
C PRO A 375 2.03 -17.39 -29.05
N LEU A 376 1.32 -17.34 -30.20
CA LEU A 376 -0.04 -17.87 -30.26
C LEU A 376 -0.08 -19.38 -30.40
N ASP A 377 0.93 -19.99 -31.03
CA ASP A 377 1.08 -21.45 -31.07
C ASP A 377 1.32 -21.99 -29.66
N TYR A 378 2.17 -21.31 -28.88
CA TYR A 378 2.41 -21.64 -27.48
C TYR A 378 1.13 -21.51 -26.64
N VAL A 379 0.39 -20.40 -26.78
CA VAL A 379 -0.90 -20.21 -26.10
C VAL A 379 -1.89 -21.30 -26.49
N THR A 380 -1.97 -21.63 -27.78
CA THR A 380 -2.89 -22.65 -28.28
C THR A 380 -2.57 -24.03 -27.72
N HIS A 381 -1.28 -24.39 -27.71
CA HIS A 381 -0.79 -25.64 -27.13
C HIS A 381 -1.08 -25.70 -25.62
N TYR A 382 -0.82 -24.62 -24.88
CA TYR A 382 -1.08 -24.55 -23.45
C TYR A 382 -2.56 -24.69 -23.11
N VAL A 383 -3.44 -23.99 -23.84
CA VAL A 383 -4.90 -24.06 -23.64
C VAL A 383 -5.42 -25.47 -23.95
N ALA A 384 -4.91 -26.14 -24.98
CA ALA A 384 -5.31 -27.50 -25.32
C ALA A 384 -5.00 -28.53 -24.21
N HIS A 385 -3.96 -28.29 -23.41
CA HIS A 385 -3.56 -29.14 -22.28
C HIS A 385 -4.06 -28.65 -20.92
N SER A 386 -4.76 -27.51 -20.88
CA SER A 386 -5.27 -26.93 -19.64
C SER A 386 -6.62 -27.50 -19.26
N GLU A 387 -6.86 -27.72 -17.96
CA GLU A 387 -8.19 -28.02 -17.45
C GLU A 387 -9.10 -26.79 -17.52
N ILE A 388 -10.00 -26.76 -18.50
CA ILE A 388 -11.01 -25.71 -18.61
C ILE A 388 -12.19 -26.04 -17.67
N PRO A 389 -12.56 -25.14 -16.73
CA PRO A 389 -13.68 -25.40 -15.83
C PRO A 389 -14.99 -25.47 -16.61
N SER A 390 -15.92 -26.36 -16.21
CA SER A 390 -17.24 -26.41 -16.87
C SER A 390 -18.00 -25.08 -16.76
N LEU A 391 -18.71 -24.71 -17.84
CA LEU A 391 -19.52 -23.49 -17.86
C LEU A 391 -20.53 -23.44 -16.70
N ARG A 392 -21.11 -24.59 -16.33
CA ARG A 392 -22.03 -24.72 -15.20
C ARG A 392 -21.40 -24.26 -13.88
N LYS A 393 -20.11 -24.53 -13.66
CA LYS A 393 -19.38 -24.07 -12.47
C LYS A 393 -19.23 -22.55 -12.48
N LEU A 394 -18.92 -21.96 -13.63
CA LEU A 394 -18.83 -20.50 -13.78
C LEU A 394 -20.16 -19.79 -13.56
N LEU A 395 -21.26 -20.35 -14.07
CA LEU A 395 -22.61 -19.77 -13.91
C LEU A 395 -23.10 -19.80 -12.46
N LYS A 396 -22.64 -20.76 -11.65
CA LYS A 396 -22.95 -20.85 -10.22
C LYS A 396 -22.14 -19.89 -9.34
N LYS A 397 -21.09 -19.25 -9.90
CA LYS A 397 -20.22 -18.35 -9.12
C LYS A 397 -21.00 -17.12 -8.66
N GLN A 398 -21.12 -16.96 -7.35
CA GLN A 398 -21.75 -15.76 -6.79
C GLN A 398 -20.85 -14.52 -6.99
N PRO A 399 -21.45 -13.34 -7.22
CA PRO A 399 -20.70 -12.10 -7.38
C PRO A 399 -19.98 -11.76 -6.06
N SER A 400 -18.68 -11.52 -6.14
CA SER A 400 -17.88 -11.06 -5.00
C SER A 400 -18.20 -9.61 -4.66
N VAL A 401 -18.03 -9.25 -3.38
CA VAL A 401 -17.97 -7.85 -2.93
C VAL A 401 -16.68 -7.17 -3.39
N TYR A 402 -15.94 -7.70 -4.36
CA TYR A 402 -14.85 -7.01 -5.06
C TYR A 402 -15.03 -6.95 -6.58
N ASP A 403 -16.03 -7.64 -7.13
CA ASP A 403 -16.23 -7.69 -8.59
C ASP A 403 -16.77 -6.37 -9.14
N THR A 404 -15.98 -5.74 -10.01
CA THR A 404 -16.29 -4.48 -10.71
C THR A 404 -17.18 -4.68 -11.93
N HIS A 405 -17.17 -5.88 -12.53
CA HIS A 405 -17.98 -6.27 -13.67
C HIS A 405 -19.12 -7.22 -13.24
N PRO A 406 -20.21 -7.31 -14.02
CA PRO A 406 -21.24 -8.32 -13.80
C PRO A 406 -20.68 -9.71 -14.09
N THR A 407 -21.20 -10.71 -13.37
CA THR A 407 -20.90 -12.12 -13.64
C THR A 407 -21.43 -12.55 -15.00
N LEU A 408 -20.88 -13.63 -15.57
CA LEU A 408 -21.40 -14.21 -16.81
C LEU A 408 -22.89 -14.55 -16.70
N ALA A 409 -23.31 -15.15 -15.58
CA ALA A 409 -24.71 -15.46 -15.32
C ALA A 409 -25.61 -14.22 -15.36
N GLN A 410 -25.15 -13.10 -14.76
CA GLN A 410 -25.87 -11.84 -14.79
C GLN A 410 -26.00 -11.27 -16.22
N ARG A 411 -24.92 -11.34 -17.02
CA ARG A 411 -24.96 -10.88 -18.42
C ARG A 411 -25.88 -11.75 -19.29
N LEU A 412 -25.77 -13.08 -19.18
CA LEU A 412 -26.66 -14.01 -19.90
C LEU A 412 -28.14 -13.80 -19.52
N SER A 413 -28.40 -13.53 -18.24
CA SER A 413 -29.75 -13.19 -17.77
C SER A 413 -30.21 -11.84 -18.32
N SER A 414 -29.35 -10.81 -18.39
CA SER A 414 -29.74 -9.49 -18.91
C SER A 414 -30.08 -9.52 -20.39
N VAL A 415 -29.40 -10.36 -21.17
CA VAL A 415 -29.71 -10.59 -22.59
C VAL A 415 -30.86 -11.58 -22.81
N LYS A 416 -31.49 -12.06 -21.74
CA LYS A 416 -32.60 -13.02 -21.75
C LYS A 416 -32.28 -14.32 -22.52
N TYR A 417 -31.03 -14.80 -22.43
CA TYR A 417 -30.64 -16.07 -23.04
C TYR A 417 -31.12 -17.24 -22.18
N ARG A 418 -32.00 -18.09 -22.73
CA ARG A 418 -32.69 -19.17 -21.99
C ARG A 418 -32.13 -20.57 -22.25
N GLU A 419 -31.40 -20.78 -23.34
CA GLU A 419 -30.92 -22.11 -23.77
C GLU A 419 -29.60 -22.50 -23.08
N LEU A 420 -29.52 -22.36 -21.74
CA LEU A 420 -28.27 -22.58 -21.00
C LEU A 420 -27.73 -24.02 -21.13
N ASN A 421 -28.62 -25.02 -21.25
CA ASN A 421 -28.19 -26.41 -21.46
C ASN A 421 -27.52 -26.60 -22.82
N ARG A 422 -28.09 -26.00 -23.88
CA ARG A 422 -27.48 -26.01 -25.22
C ARG A 422 -26.13 -25.31 -25.21
N LEU A 423 -26.04 -24.14 -24.58
CA LEU A 423 -24.79 -23.41 -24.43
C LEU A 423 -23.72 -24.21 -23.68
N CYS A 424 -24.11 -24.92 -22.61
CA CYS A 424 -23.19 -25.83 -21.91
C CYS A 424 -22.72 -26.97 -22.83
N GLY A 425 -23.62 -27.56 -23.62
CA GLY A 425 -23.28 -28.64 -24.56
C GLY A 425 -22.30 -28.17 -25.65
N LEU A 426 -22.52 -26.99 -26.22
CA LEU A 426 -21.65 -26.38 -27.23
C LEU A 426 -20.25 -26.03 -26.71
N LEU A 427 -20.10 -25.85 -25.39
CA LEU A 427 -18.85 -25.43 -24.75
C LEU A 427 -18.26 -26.53 -23.87
N THR A 428 -18.56 -27.80 -24.20
CA THR A 428 -17.93 -28.96 -23.56
C THR A 428 -16.46 -29.08 -23.97
N SER A 429 -16.16 -28.72 -25.21
CA SER A 429 -14.81 -28.59 -25.75
C SER A 429 -14.71 -27.27 -26.52
N ILE A 430 -13.61 -26.54 -26.35
CA ILE A 430 -13.34 -25.31 -27.09
C ILE A 430 -12.06 -25.54 -27.90
N SER A 431 -12.17 -25.42 -29.22
CA SER A 431 -11.05 -25.62 -30.14
C SER A 431 -10.76 -24.35 -30.93
N PRO A 432 -9.52 -24.15 -31.39
CA PRO A 432 -9.19 -23.09 -32.34
C PRO A 432 -10.04 -23.17 -33.61
N THR A 433 -10.18 -22.03 -34.27
CA THR A 433 -10.91 -21.82 -35.52
C THR A 433 -9.95 -21.26 -36.57
N SER A 434 -10.34 -21.29 -37.85
CA SER A 434 -9.54 -20.65 -38.91
C SER A 434 -9.67 -19.13 -38.96
N LEU A 435 -10.53 -18.51 -38.12
CA LEU A 435 -10.84 -17.07 -38.25
C LEU A 435 -9.61 -16.17 -38.16
N LEU A 436 -8.70 -16.49 -37.24
CA LEU A 436 -7.49 -15.72 -37.01
C LEU A 436 -6.62 -15.69 -38.26
N THR A 437 -6.36 -16.85 -38.86
CA THR A 437 -5.58 -16.96 -40.11
C THR A 437 -6.34 -16.39 -41.30
N ASP A 438 -7.65 -16.57 -41.38
CA ASP A 438 -8.47 -16.15 -42.52
C ASP A 438 -8.65 -14.62 -42.59
N LEU A 439 -8.61 -13.94 -41.44
CA LEU A 439 -8.88 -12.50 -41.34
C LEU A 439 -7.63 -11.66 -41.07
N PHE A 440 -6.56 -12.23 -40.51
CA PHE A 440 -5.38 -11.49 -40.06
C PHE A 440 -4.04 -12.09 -40.53
N SER A 441 -4.02 -12.91 -41.58
CA SER A 441 -2.80 -13.64 -42.01
C SER A 441 -1.57 -12.75 -42.16
N HIS A 442 -1.71 -11.55 -42.71
CA HIS A 442 -0.60 -10.62 -42.93
C HIS A 442 -0.11 -10.01 -41.61
N GLU A 443 -1.01 -9.46 -40.81
CA GLU A 443 -0.70 -8.77 -39.55
C GLU A 443 -0.26 -9.73 -38.44
N LEU A 444 -0.71 -10.98 -38.51
CA LEU A 444 -0.40 -12.02 -37.54
C LEU A 444 1.09 -12.32 -37.48
N ASN A 445 1.77 -12.38 -38.62
CA ASN A 445 3.21 -12.66 -38.66
C ASN A 445 4.01 -11.54 -37.98
N THR A 446 3.72 -10.29 -38.32
CA THR A 446 4.34 -9.11 -37.70
C THR A 446 4.05 -9.07 -36.21
N LEU A 447 2.78 -9.25 -35.81
CA LEU A 447 2.38 -9.22 -34.41
C LEU A 447 3.13 -10.26 -33.57
N GLN A 448 3.23 -11.50 -34.06
CA GLN A 448 3.90 -12.58 -33.33
C GLN A 448 5.41 -12.35 -33.21
N ALA A 449 6.07 -11.92 -34.30
CA ALA A 449 7.49 -11.62 -34.29
C ALA A 449 7.82 -10.46 -33.35
N ASP A 450 7.06 -9.37 -33.42
CA ASP A 450 7.25 -8.20 -32.56
C ASP A 450 7.00 -8.53 -31.09
N TYR A 451 5.98 -9.35 -30.79
CA TYR A 451 5.70 -9.81 -29.43
C TYR A 451 6.83 -10.68 -28.88
N GLN A 452 7.31 -11.66 -29.66
CA GLN A 452 8.41 -12.53 -29.27
C GLN A 452 9.68 -11.72 -28.98
N ASN A 453 10.05 -10.81 -29.88
CA ASN A 453 11.22 -9.93 -29.71
C ASN A 453 11.09 -9.03 -28.47
N ASN A 454 9.90 -8.45 -28.24
CA ASN A 454 9.65 -7.61 -27.07
C ASN A 454 9.79 -8.40 -25.77
N ILE A 455 9.14 -9.58 -25.68
CA ILE A 455 9.19 -10.42 -24.48
C ILE A 455 10.61 -10.92 -24.22
N GLN A 456 11.37 -11.31 -25.24
CA GLN A 456 12.78 -11.66 -25.12
C GLN A 456 13.60 -10.50 -24.54
N LYS A 457 13.46 -9.30 -25.09
CA LYS A 457 14.17 -8.11 -24.59
C LYS A 457 13.81 -7.76 -23.15
N ILE A 458 12.53 -7.83 -22.78
CA ILE A 458 12.06 -7.58 -21.41
C ILE A 458 12.60 -8.65 -20.46
N ALA A 459 12.53 -9.93 -20.86
CA ALA A 459 13.02 -11.05 -20.08
C ALA A 459 14.54 -10.96 -19.86
N GLU A 460 15.33 -10.69 -20.89
CA GLU A 460 16.78 -10.52 -20.79
C GLU A 460 17.17 -9.36 -19.87
N THR A 461 16.47 -8.23 -20.00
CA THR A 461 16.68 -7.06 -19.12
C THR A 461 16.40 -7.44 -17.67
N ASN A 462 15.29 -8.15 -17.40
CA ASN A 462 14.96 -8.60 -16.06
C ASN A 462 15.97 -9.64 -15.55
N ILE A 463 16.34 -10.65 -16.34
CA ILE A 463 17.35 -11.66 -15.98
C ILE A 463 18.68 -10.99 -15.61
N ASN A 464 19.13 -10.00 -16.38
CA ASN A 464 20.35 -9.25 -16.07
C ASN A 464 20.22 -8.46 -14.77
N TYR A 465 19.07 -7.80 -14.55
CA TYR A 465 18.76 -7.12 -13.29
C TYR A 465 18.74 -8.08 -12.08
N LEU A 466 18.17 -9.27 -12.23
CA LEU A 466 18.14 -10.30 -11.17
C LEU A 466 19.55 -10.83 -10.88
N LYS A 467 20.36 -11.10 -11.92
CA LYS A 467 21.75 -11.58 -11.79
C LYS A 467 22.64 -10.58 -11.06
N THR A 468 22.51 -9.28 -11.33
CA THR A 468 23.30 -8.26 -10.61
C THR A 468 22.96 -8.22 -9.12
N HIS A 469 21.68 -8.39 -8.76
CA HIS A 469 21.24 -8.45 -7.36
C HIS A 469 21.65 -9.74 -6.62
N ILE A 470 21.83 -10.86 -7.33
CA ILE A 470 22.27 -12.13 -6.73
C ILE A 470 23.77 -12.13 -6.43
N ASN A 471 24.58 -11.42 -7.20
CA ASN A 471 26.04 -11.38 -7.05
C ASN A 471 26.53 -10.60 -5.81
N ASN A 472 25.64 -9.93 -5.07
CA ASN A 472 26.00 -9.29 -3.82
C ASN A 472 26.37 -10.33 -2.75
N ARG A 473 27.54 -10.18 -2.13
CA ARG A 473 28.05 -11.13 -1.13
C ARG A 473 27.17 -11.16 0.13
N GLN A 474 26.36 -12.20 0.26
CA GLN A 474 25.60 -12.49 1.47
C GLN A 474 26.51 -13.11 2.55
N GLN A 475 26.65 -12.44 3.69
CA GLN A 475 27.41 -12.90 4.85
C GLN A 475 26.52 -13.47 5.96
N THR A 476 26.95 -14.56 6.59
CA THR A 476 26.25 -15.07 7.77
C THR A 476 26.45 -14.16 8.98
N ILE A 477 25.38 -13.57 9.50
CA ILE A 477 25.41 -12.65 10.64
C ILE A 477 24.63 -13.27 11.80
N THR A 478 25.31 -13.49 12.91
CA THR A 478 24.68 -13.99 14.15
C THR A 478 24.45 -12.85 15.12
N ILE A 479 23.21 -12.72 15.60
CA ILE A 479 22.83 -11.74 16.62
C ILE A 479 22.59 -12.47 17.93
N LYS A 480 23.27 -12.03 18.99
CA LYS A 480 23.15 -12.57 20.34
C LYS A 480 22.43 -11.59 21.26
N GLN A 481 21.80 -12.10 22.31
CA GLN A 481 21.15 -11.31 23.35
C GLN A 481 22.21 -10.57 24.17
N GLY A 482 22.12 -9.24 24.19
CA GLY A 482 22.88 -8.37 25.11
C GLY A 482 22.15 -8.21 26.45
N GLY A 483 22.60 -7.27 27.28
CA GLY A 483 21.92 -6.97 28.55
C GLY A 483 22.84 -6.75 29.74
N ILE A 484 24.15 -6.62 29.54
CA ILE A 484 25.12 -6.47 30.64
C ILE A 484 24.82 -5.20 31.43
N PHE A 485 24.55 -4.08 30.74
CA PHE A 485 24.25 -2.81 31.42
C PHE A 485 22.94 -2.87 32.22
N ARG A 486 21.88 -3.43 31.64
CA ARG A 486 20.63 -3.68 32.39
C ARG A 486 20.80 -4.70 33.51
N LEU A 487 21.71 -5.67 33.40
CA LEU A 487 22.00 -6.62 34.47
C LEU A 487 22.65 -5.90 35.63
N LEU A 488 23.65 -5.04 35.36
CA LEU A 488 24.27 -4.19 36.38
C LEU A 488 23.23 -3.30 37.08
N LEU A 489 22.35 -2.62 36.33
CA LEU A 489 21.32 -1.75 36.92
C LEU A 489 20.34 -2.54 37.82
N ARG A 490 19.94 -3.75 37.40
CA ARG A 490 19.04 -4.59 38.20
C ARG A 490 19.74 -5.21 39.40
N SER A 491 21.01 -5.56 39.28
CA SER A 491 21.82 -6.02 40.40
C SER A 491 21.98 -4.91 41.44
N LEU A 492 22.23 -3.66 41.03
CA LEU A 492 22.26 -2.51 41.93
C LEU A 492 20.93 -2.33 42.68
N LEU A 493 19.80 -2.44 41.98
CA LEU A 493 18.48 -2.37 42.61
C LEU A 493 18.26 -3.51 43.61
N ALA A 494 18.65 -4.73 43.26
CA ALA A 494 18.57 -5.89 44.17
C ALA A 494 19.45 -5.67 45.42
N SER A 495 20.68 -5.18 45.24
CA SER A 495 21.58 -4.84 46.34
C SER A 495 21.03 -3.75 47.25
N LEU A 496 20.33 -2.74 46.70
CA LEU A 496 19.67 -1.70 47.49
C LEU A 496 18.59 -2.28 48.40
N PHE A 497 17.71 -3.16 47.88
CA PHE A 497 16.69 -3.80 48.71
C PHE A 497 17.28 -4.71 49.78
N ILE A 498 18.38 -5.41 49.48
CA ILE A 498 19.12 -6.21 50.46
C ILE A 498 19.71 -5.31 51.56
N LEU A 499 20.32 -4.17 51.20
CA LEU A 499 20.86 -3.18 52.13
C LEU A 499 19.77 -2.57 53.03
N ILE A 500 18.60 -2.24 52.46
CA ILE A 500 17.46 -1.73 53.23
C ILE A 500 16.97 -2.80 54.21
N THR A 501 16.84 -4.05 53.77
CA THR A 501 16.45 -5.18 54.63
C THR A 501 17.45 -5.36 55.77
N TYR A 502 18.75 -5.28 55.47
CA TYR A 502 19.83 -5.39 56.45
C TYR A 502 19.85 -4.21 57.45
N ALA A 503 19.63 -2.98 56.97
CA ALA A 503 19.52 -1.81 57.83
C ALA A 503 18.33 -1.92 58.80
N PHE A 504 17.19 -2.43 58.32
CA PHE A 504 16.02 -2.73 59.16
C PHE A 504 16.28 -3.84 60.19
N LEU A 505 17.17 -4.79 59.89
CA LEU A 505 17.57 -5.86 60.81
C LEU A 505 18.51 -5.39 61.93
N ILE A 506 19.27 -4.32 61.71
CA ILE A 506 20.26 -3.78 62.69
C ILE A 506 19.76 -2.54 63.42
N ALA A 507 18.70 -1.90 62.92
CA ALA A 507 18.07 -0.77 63.59
C ALA A 507 17.59 -1.18 64.99
N ASN A 508 18.02 -0.42 66.00
CA ASN A 508 17.88 -0.75 67.41
C ASN A 508 16.48 -0.33 67.93
N GLU A 509 15.41 -0.92 67.39
CA GLU A 509 14.02 -0.68 67.77
C GLU A 509 13.34 -1.94 68.35
N LYS A 510 12.21 -1.79 69.06
CA LYS A 510 11.43 -2.93 69.57
C LYS A 510 10.92 -3.77 68.40
N HIS A 511 11.27 -5.06 68.41
CA HIS A 511 10.94 -6.01 67.35
C HIS A 511 9.49 -6.50 67.49
N ASP A 512 8.54 -5.67 67.07
CA ASP A 512 7.10 -5.97 67.10
C ASP A 512 6.63 -6.72 65.83
N SER A 513 5.38 -7.19 65.79
CA SER A 513 4.83 -7.98 64.67
C SER A 513 4.85 -7.26 63.32
N GLU A 514 4.71 -5.93 63.31
CA GLU A 514 4.76 -5.12 62.07
C GLU A 514 6.17 -5.04 61.47
N TRP A 515 7.20 -5.01 62.31
CA TRP A 515 8.60 -5.05 61.88
C TRP A 515 8.91 -6.38 61.17
N LEU A 516 8.47 -7.50 61.75
CA LEU A 516 8.68 -8.83 61.18
C LEU A 516 7.98 -9.00 59.82
N ILE A 517 6.75 -8.48 59.67
CA ILE A 517 6.03 -8.47 58.39
C ILE A 517 6.81 -7.66 57.34
N THR A 518 7.34 -6.50 57.71
CA THR A 518 8.10 -5.62 56.81
C THR A 518 9.39 -6.30 56.31
N VAL A 519 10.14 -6.96 57.21
CA VAL A 519 11.36 -7.71 56.85
C VAL A 519 11.05 -8.88 55.92
N ILE A 520 9.95 -9.62 56.15
CA ILE A 520 9.52 -10.71 55.28
C ILE A 520 9.17 -10.19 53.88
N ILE A 521 8.41 -9.11 53.78
CA ILE A 521 8.05 -8.50 52.49
C ILE A 521 9.31 -8.05 51.72
N LEU A 522 10.23 -7.34 52.39
CA LEU A 522 11.47 -6.88 51.77
C LEU A 522 12.37 -8.05 51.32
N SER A 523 12.41 -9.13 52.09
CA SER A 523 13.12 -10.36 51.75
C SER A 523 12.53 -11.04 50.51
N ILE A 524 11.20 -11.16 50.42
CA ILE A 524 10.50 -11.70 49.24
C ILE A 524 10.80 -10.86 47.99
N VAL A 525 10.75 -9.52 48.12
CA VAL A 525 11.08 -8.59 47.03
C VAL A 525 12.54 -8.75 46.58
N SER A 526 13.48 -8.90 47.53
CA SER A 526 14.90 -9.10 47.24
C SER A 526 15.15 -10.42 46.50
N ILE A 527 14.55 -11.53 46.96
CA ILE A 527 14.61 -12.84 46.29
C ILE A 527 14.01 -12.76 44.89
N PHE A 528 12.89 -12.07 44.72
CA PHE A 528 12.27 -11.86 43.42
C PHE A 528 13.20 -11.09 42.46
N CYS A 529 13.83 -10.02 42.93
CA CYS A 529 14.80 -9.23 42.16
C CYS A 529 16.02 -10.09 41.75
N LEU A 530 16.61 -10.85 42.68
CA LEU A 530 17.72 -11.76 42.40
C LEU A 530 17.35 -12.84 41.37
N ARG A 531 16.17 -13.47 41.52
CA ARG A 531 15.66 -14.45 40.55
C ARG A 531 15.50 -13.84 39.15
N ARG A 532 15.13 -12.56 39.05
CA ARG A 532 15.02 -11.83 37.77
C ARG A 532 16.39 -11.49 37.18
N CYS A 533 17.39 -11.18 38.01
CA CYS A 533 18.78 -11.00 37.58
C CYS A 533 19.35 -12.32 37.05
N TYR A 534 19.21 -13.41 37.80
CA TYR A 534 19.68 -14.73 37.40
C TYR A 534 19.05 -15.20 36.07
N LYS A 535 17.72 -15.09 35.94
CA LYS A 535 17.03 -15.41 34.68
C LYS A 535 17.49 -14.55 33.50
N MET A 536 18.00 -13.34 33.74
CA MET A 536 18.51 -12.47 32.68
C MET A 536 19.95 -12.82 32.35
N TYR A 537 20.78 -13.09 33.35
CA TYR A 537 22.15 -13.57 33.20
C TYR A 537 22.23 -14.84 32.34
N GLN A 538 21.37 -15.83 32.60
CA GLN A 538 21.26 -17.05 31.79
C GLN A 538 20.92 -16.81 30.31
N ARG A 539 20.38 -15.63 29.97
CA ARG A 539 19.98 -15.27 28.60
C ARG A 539 21.03 -14.40 27.91
N ILE A 540 21.97 -13.80 28.63
CA ILE A 540 23.01 -12.99 28.01
C ILE A 540 23.93 -13.90 27.20
N GLY A 541 24.20 -13.54 25.95
CA GLY A 541 25.02 -14.34 25.04
C GLY A 541 24.27 -15.43 24.28
N SER A 542 23.02 -15.73 24.61
CA SER A 542 22.20 -16.66 23.83
C SER A 542 21.95 -16.12 22.42
N GLN A 543 21.99 -16.98 21.41
CA GLN A 543 21.62 -16.62 20.04
C GLN A 543 20.15 -16.19 19.97
N LEU A 544 19.89 -15.02 19.37
CA LEU A 544 18.53 -14.53 19.11
C LEU A 544 18.06 -14.94 17.73
N LEU A 545 18.91 -14.67 16.73
CA LEU A 545 18.69 -15.04 15.33
C LEU A 545 20.03 -15.10 14.61
N ALA A 546 20.09 -15.86 13.53
CA ALA A 546 21.16 -15.76 12.56
C ALA A 546 20.57 -15.53 11.16
N ILE A 547 21.11 -14.54 10.46
CA ILE A 547 20.81 -14.24 9.07
C ILE A 547 21.79 -15.07 8.25
N THR A 548 21.28 -16.00 7.45
CA THR A 548 22.09 -16.86 6.56
C THR A 548 21.61 -16.72 5.12
N PRO A 549 22.44 -17.02 4.11
CA PRO A 549 22.01 -17.02 2.71
C PRO A 549 20.79 -17.91 2.42
N GLN A 550 20.62 -19.00 3.19
CA GLN A 550 19.54 -19.99 3.02
C GLN A 550 18.24 -19.60 3.74
N GLY A 551 18.28 -18.68 4.70
CA GLY A 551 17.12 -18.28 5.47
C GLY A 551 17.45 -17.65 6.82
N LEU A 552 16.39 -17.30 7.55
CA LEU A 552 16.49 -16.83 8.92
C LEU A 552 16.48 -18.02 9.89
N VAL A 553 17.59 -18.21 10.60
CA VAL A 553 17.73 -19.26 11.62
C VAL A 553 17.34 -18.71 12.98
N LEU A 554 16.37 -19.35 13.62
CA LEU A 554 15.89 -19.02 14.97
C LEU A 554 16.13 -20.20 15.92
N PRO A 555 16.58 -19.96 17.16
CA PRO A 555 16.89 -21.03 18.12
C PRO A 555 15.66 -21.85 18.56
N CYS A 556 14.44 -21.36 18.30
CA CYS A 556 13.19 -22.03 18.64
C CYS A 556 12.65 -22.96 17.53
N PHE A 557 13.31 -23.01 16.36
CA PHE A 557 12.94 -23.87 15.24
C PHE A 557 14.14 -24.69 14.78
N GLU A 558 13.89 -25.91 14.30
CA GLU A 558 14.95 -26.82 13.84
C GLU A 558 15.46 -26.47 12.44
N LYS A 559 14.58 -25.91 11.58
CA LYS A 559 14.89 -25.53 10.21
C LYS A 559 14.98 -24.02 10.09
N ALA A 560 15.84 -23.55 9.18
CA ALA A 560 15.85 -22.15 8.77
C ALA A 560 14.52 -21.79 8.12
N ILE A 561 14.01 -20.59 8.40
CA ILE A 561 12.85 -20.04 7.72
C ILE A 561 13.36 -19.47 6.38
N PRO A 562 12.96 -20.02 5.23
CA PRO A 562 13.38 -19.49 3.93
C PRO A 562 12.92 -18.04 3.77
N TRP A 563 13.75 -17.21 3.12
CA TRP A 563 13.47 -15.77 3.00
C TRP A 563 12.20 -15.50 2.21
N GLU A 564 11.87 -16.35 1.25
CA GLU A 564 10.69 -16.27 0.38
C GLU A 564 9.37 -16.51 1.14
N GLN A 565 9.46 -17.11 2.33
CA GLN A 565 8.30 -17.38 3.17
C GLN A 565 7.96 -16.21 4.11
N ILE A 566 8.78 -15.16 4.15
CA ILE A 566 8.55 -13.96 4.97
C ILE A 566 7.79 -12.93 4.12
N ILE A 567 6.49 -12.77 4.38
CA ILE A 567 5.64 -11.80 3.67
C ILE A 567 5.93 -10.38 4.12
N HIS A 568 6.07 -10.20 5.43
CA HIS A 568 6.23 -8.88 6.03
C HIS A 568 7.05 -8.94 7.31
N TYR A 569 7.83 -7.91 7.58
CA TYR A 569 8.54 -7.76 8.83
C TYR A 569 8.42 -6.33 9.36
N GLN A 570 8.49 -6.19 10.68
CA GLN A 570 8.39 -4.89 11.36
C GLN A 570 9.31 -4.82 12.57
N ILE A 571 10.16 -3.80 12.62
CA ILE A 571 11.04 -3.52 13.77
C ILE A 571 10.49 -2.33 14.56
N ASN A 572 10.29 -2.52 15.87
CA ASN A 572 9.86 -1.48 16.80
C ASN A 572 10.92 -1.23 17.86
N GLU A 573 11.27 0.05 18.05
CA GLU A 573 12.17 0.51 19.10
C GLU A 573 11.41 1.52 19.98
N ILE A 574 10.86 1.06 21.11
CA ILE A 574 10.22 1.94 22.10
C ILE A 574 10.96 1.77 23.44
N MET A 575 10.72 0.66 24.15
CA MET A 575 11.41 0.31 25.42
C MET A 575 12.28 -0.95 25.29
N TYR A 576 11.99 -1.76 24.26
CA TYR A 576 12.67 -2.98 23.86
C TYR A 576 12.76 -2.98 22.35
N LYS A 577 13.79 -3.62 21.79
CA LYS A 577 13.86 -3.85 20.35
C LYS A 577 13.02 -5.08 20.01
N LYS A 578 11.98 -4.91 19.19
CA LYS A 578 11.06 -5.99 18.80
C LYS A 578 11.08 -6.17 17.29
N LEU A 579 11.38 -7.38 16.84
CA LEU A 579 11.23 -7.80 15.44
C LEU A 579 9.99 -8.68 15.33
N ASN A 580 9.03 -8.25 14.51
CA ASN A 580 7.86 -9.03 14.13
C ASN A 580 8.06 -9.57 12.72
N LEU A 581 7.78 -10.85 12.52
CA LEU A 581 7.84 -11.54 11.23
C LEU A 581 6.49 -12.17 10.97
N TYR A 582 5.93 -11.91 9.79
CA TYR A 582 4.69 -12.50 9.31
C TYR A 582 5.03 -13.43 8.16
N LEU A 583 4.75 -14.72 8.35
CA LEU A 583 5.05 -15.76 7.37
C LEU A 583 3.85 -16.03 6.47
N ASN A 584 4.10 -16.70 5.36
CA ASN A 584 3.05 -17.25 4.51
C ASN A 584 2.07 -18.11 5.32
N PRO A 585 0.75 -17.87 5.25
CA PRO A 585 -0.24 -18.68 5.96
C PRO A 585 -0.16 -20.19 5.64
N ALA A 586 0.29 -20.55 4.44
CA ALA A 586 0.46 -21.95 4.03
C ALA A 586 1.77 -22.59 4.53
N PHE A 587 2.74 -21.80 4.99
CA PHE A 587 4.05 -22.28 5.43
C PHE A 587 4.01 -22.74 6.88
N ASN A 588 4.62 -23.89 7.18
CA ASN A 588 4.76 -24.40 8.54
C ASN A 588 6.23 -24.32 8.98
N PRO A 589 6.60 -23.43 9.92
CA PRO A 589 7.98 -23.31 10.41
C PRO A 589 8.42 -24.48 11.29
N GLY A 590 7.53 -25.43 11.60
CA GLY A 590 7.81 -26.63 12.37
C GLY A 590 7.44 -26.51 13.86
N LYS A 591 7.91 -27.46 14.67
CA LYS A 591 7.61 -27.51 16.11
C LYS A 591 8.38 -26.42 16.85
N PHE A 592 7.67 -25.59 17.63
CA PHE A 592 8.27 -24.55 18.46
C PHE A 592 8.92 -25.14 19.71
N LYS A 593 10.21 -24.89 19.91
CA LYS A 593 10.97 -25.32 21.09
C LYS A 593 11.21 -24.14 22.05
N PRO A 594 11.13 -24.36 23.38
CA PRO A 594 11.51 -23.34 24.34
C PRO A 594 12.98 -23.00 24.18
N SER A 595 13.28 -21.70 24.07
CA SER A 595 14.66 -21.20 23.97
C SER A 595 14.92 -20.14 25.04
N SER A 596 16.20 -19.91 25.33
CA SER A 596 16.65 -18.83 26.23
C SER A 596 16.35 -17.45 25.66
N ALA A 597 16.21 -17.34 24.33
CA ALA A 597 15.76 -16.15 23.64
C ALA A 597 14.25 -15.89 23.88
N LYS A 598 13.88 -14.61 24.01
CA LYS A 598 12.47 -14.22 24.21
C LYS A 598 11.74 -14.14 22.87
N ILE A 599 11.39 -15.31 22.35
CA ILE A 599 10.65 -15.49 21.09
C ILE A 599 9.23 -15.99 21.41
N LYS A 600 8.23 -15.42 20.73
CA LYS A 600 6.85 -15.90 20.76
C LYS A 600 6.45 -16.28 19.34
N TYR A 601 5.73 -17.38 19.20
CA TYR A 601 5.14 -17.81 17.93
C TYR A 601 3.62 -17.95 18.09
N ASN A 602 2.87 -17.27 17.23
CA ASN A 602 1.43 -17.42 17.12
C ASN A 602 1.11 -18.20 15.84
N ARG A 603 0.62 -19.43 16.02
CA ARG A 603 0.32 -20.35 14.92
C ARG A 603 -0.87 -19.93 14.06
N GLN A 604 -1.89 -19.29 14.63
CA GLN A 604 -3.09 -18.89 13.90
C GLN A 604 -2.82 -17.81 12.84
N TYR A 605 -1.89 -16.90 13.14
CA TYR A 605 -1.51 -15.80 12.27
C TYR A 605 -0.14 -15.98 11.61
N ASN A 606 0.49 -17.15 11.79
CA ASN A 606 1.86 -17.43 11.36
C ASN A 606 2.82 -16.27 11.65
N HIS A 607 2.76 -15.79 12.89
CA HIS A 607 3.45 -14.58 13.35
C HIS A 607 4.50 -14.93 14.41
N ILE A 608 5.74 -14.49 14.17
CA ILE A 608 6.86 -14.67 15.09
C ILE A 608 7.25 -13.29 15.64
N GLN A 609 7.35 -13.20 16.97
CA GLN A 609 7.80 -12.00 17.65
C GLN A 609 9.07 -12.29 18.44
N ILE A 610 10.16 -11.61 18.08
CA ILE A 610 11.45 -11.67 18.76
C ILE A 610 11.60 -10.38 19.56
N THR A 611 11.87 -10.49 20.86
CA THR A 611 12.06 -9.33 21.75
C THR A 611 13.45 -9.36 22.37
N ALA A 612 14.23 -8.31 22.14
CA ALA A 612 15.54 -8.13 22.73
C ALA A 612 15.58 -6.84 23.58
N TYR A 613 16.22 -6.91 24.74
CA TYR A 613 16.44 -5.74 25.60
C TYR A 613 17.63 -4.92 25.10
N GLU A 614 18.71 -5.65 24.82
CA GLU A 614 19.94 -5.21 24.17
C GLU A 614 20.37 -6.36 23.25
N ILE A 615 21.22 -6.04 22.28
CA ILE A 615 21.77 -7.01 21.33
C ILE A 615 23.29 -6.87 21.31
N LYS A 616 23.97 -7.98 21.07
CA LYS A 616 25.41 -8.05 20.89
C LYS A 616 25.68 -8.75 19.57
N GLY A 617 26.41 -8.10 18.68
CA GLY A 617 26.69 -8.58 17.33
C GLY A 617 27.43 -7.50 16.54
N LYS A 618 27.87 -7.83 15.32
CA LYS A 618 28.57 -6.87 14.44
C LYS A 618 27.67 -5.70 13.98
N ILE A 619 26.35 -5.78 14.20
CA ILE A 619 25.34 -4.91 13.61
C ILE A 619 24.23 -4.64 14.63
N ASN A 620 23.66 -3.42 14.66
CA ASN A 620 22.52 -3.11 15.51
C ASN A 620 21.18 -3.58 14.87
N LEU A 621 20.13 -3.78 15.67
CA LEU A 621 18.83 -4.27 15.21
C LEU A 621 18.12 -3.37 14.17
N PRO A 622 18.16 -2.02 14.27
CA PRO A 622 17.56 -1.18 13.23
C PRO A 622 18.37 -1.28 11.93
N ASP A 623 19.69 -1.48 12.01
CA ASP A 623 20.57 -1.75 10.86
C ASP A 623 20.36 -3.16 10.27
N CYS A 624 19.59 -4.04 10.95
CA CYS A 624 19.19 -5.34 10.41
C CYS A 624 18.01 -5.24 9.44
N ALA A 625 17.23 -4.16 9.47
CA ALA A 625 16.11 -3.95 8.54
C ALA A 625 16.56 -3.96 7.06
N PRO A 626 17.54 -3.13 6.64
CA PRO A 626 18.01 -3.12 5.26
C PRO A 626 18.62 -4.48 4.86
N LEU A 627 19.30 -5.16 5.79
CA LEU A 627 19.85 -6.50 5.53
C LEU A 627 18.76 -7.55 5.33
N ILE A 628 17.75 -7.61 6.20
CA ILE A 628 16.62 -8.55 6.00
C ILE A 628 15.92 -8.25 4.67
N SER A 629 15.75 -6.97 4.32
CA SER A 629 15.19 -6.57 3.03
C SER A 629 16.02 -7.08 1.85
N ASP A 630 17.34 -6.87 1.89
CA ASP A 630 18.27 -7.28 0.84
C ASP A 630 18.24 -8.81 0.66
N TYR A 631 18.25 -9.58 1.74
CA TYR A 631 18.18 -11.05 1.67
C TYR A 631 16.85 -11.55 1.11
N ILE A 632 15.72 -10.91 1.45
CA ILE A 632 14.41 -11.24 0.87
C ILE A 632 14.40 -10.93 -0.63
N ILE A 633 14.93 -9.78 -1.03
CA ILE A 633 15.01 -9.38 -2.45
C ILE A 633 15.88 -10.36 -3.22
N THR A 634 17.08 -10.67 -2.74
CA THR A 634 17.98 -11.63 -3.39
C THR A 634 17.40 -13.03 -3.46
N ALA A 635 16.73 -13.51 -2.40
CA ALA A 635 16.10 -14.82 -2.40
C ALA A 635 14.93 -14.91 -3.38
N THR A 636 14.09 -13.87 -3.41
CA THR A 636 13.01 -13.73 -4.41
C THR A 636 13.58 -13.70 -5.82
N ALA A 637 14.67 -12.97 -6.04
CA ALA A 637 15.36 -12.92 -7.32
C ALA A 637 15.93 -14.27 -7.76
N ARG A 638 16.41 -15.11 -6.82
CA ARG A 638 16.84 -16.48 -7.13
C ARG A 638 15.68 -17.37 -7.58
N VAL A 639 14.54 -17.31 -6.87
CA VAL A 639 13.34 -18.07 -7.26
C VAL A 639 12.84 -17.61 -8.62
N GLU A 640 12.79 -16.31 -8.87
CA GLU A 640 12.38 -15.77 -10.17
C GLU A 640 13.35 -16.19 -11.28
N LEU A 641 14.66 -16.14 -11.05
CA LEU A 641 15.66 -16.62 -12.00
C LEU A 641 15.56 -18.13 -12.24
N GLN A 642 15.18 -18.92 -11.23
CA GLN A 642 14.94 -20.36 -11.38
C GLN A 642 13.80 -20.66 -12.35
N LEU A 643 12.72 -19.86 -12.34
CA LEU A 643 11.61 -20.01 -13.29
C LEU A 643 12.08 -19.87 -14.75
N PHE A 644 13.01 -18.95 -15.03
CA PHE A 644 13.63 -18.81 -16.36
C PHE A 644 14.56 -19.97 -16.75
N THR A 645 14.98 -20.81 -15.81
CA THR A 645 15.87 -21.95 -16.06
C THR A 645 15.15 -23.29 -16.10
N GLN A 646 14.11 -23.47 -15.27
CA GLN A 646 13.35 -24.73 -15.17
C GLN A 646 12.53 -24.99 -16.42
N ASN A 647 12.12 -23.95 -17.12
CA ASN A 647 11.29 -24.08 -18.32
C ASN A 647 12.12 -23.98 -19.62
N LYS A 648 13.42 -24.28 -19.56
CA LYS A 648 14.29 -24.41 -20.76
C LYS A 648 14.26 -25.81 -21.38
N GLU A 649 13.65 -26.77 -20.69
CA GLU A 649 13.32 -28.11 -21.20
C GLU A 649 11.91 -28.09 -21.80
#